data_AF-A0A1H9MNB8-F1
#
_entry.id   AF-A0A1H9MNB8-F1
#
_cell.length_a   1.000
_cell.length_b   1.000
_cell.length_c   1.000
_cell.angle_alpha   90.00
_cell.angle_beta   90.00
_cell.angle_gamma   90.00
#
_symmetry.space_group_name_H-M   'P 1'
#
loop_
_entity.id
_entity.type
_entity.pdbx_description
1 polymer ?
#
loop_
_entity_poly.entity_id
_entity_poly.type
_entity_poly.pdbx_seq_one_letter_code
_entity_poly.pdbx_strand_id
1 'polypeptide(L)'
;MRLRRIMPVAVVVVVLGAGAPAVAAAARPVVSDPVVAAMGRDLGYAPEQVAPRLAKEAAGGRLEHRVRVETGTAFAGAWLDADAELVVAVTDEAAARTARAAGAKATVVRWSEQRLAEVKRGLDARRTAPDAVTGWYVDGASNSVVVTATTPDAADVRAFAGTAPQVRITRAAAKPRVLHDVRGGDAYYFNGGSRCSIGFAVQGGFVTAGHCGTAGTATSGFNQVAQGAVERSDFPGDDMGWVRTNANWTPRPLVNNWAGGTVAVRGSAEAAVGASVCRSGSTTGWRCGTILAKNETVNYREGSVQGLTRSNACAEPGDSGGAWLTGDQAQGVTSGGSGNCTSGGTMYFQPVNEILQRYGLTLAVDTPPQPPVTPESGSVTGDFTGDGKADVLSLYDYGDSTTGLWVFPGTAAGGDAASAPYRAWLSAPGGWTASRAKITAGDFTGDGKTDLLALYDYGDSTTGLWVFPGAAAGAASAPYRAWLSGVGGFTLANTKISAGDYTGDGKADLTAFYDYGDSTSGLWIFPGTAGGSATAPYRTWLSGAGGFTWGNTKIATGDFTGDGKADVAALYDYGASTSGIWIFPGTAGGTSPTPYRTWLSGAGGFTWSNTKVSAGDFTGDGKADVALFYDYGASTSGLWIAQGTGATGDAASVPRRVWLSGPGGFTWANSKITAGDFTGDRKADVLALYDYGTATSGLWTFPGTAASGDSASAPYRVWLSGAGGWDWKRGAIA
;
A
#
# COMPACT_ATOMS: atom_id res chain seq x y z
N MET A 1 59.38 39.79 -59.06
CA MET A 1 59.35 38.62 -58.14
C MET A 1 58.80 39.08 -56.80
N ARG A 2 57.53 38.77 -56.48
CA ARG A 2 56.95 39.16 -55.18
C ARG A 2 57.18 38.03 -54.17
N LEU A 3 58.05 38.29 -53.20
CA LEU A 3 58.41 37.38 -52.12
C LEU A 3 57.21 37.09 -51.20
N ARG A 4 57.08 35.82 -50.82
CA ARG A 4 56.19 35.30 -49.79
C ARG A 4 56.54 35.92 -48.43
N ARG A 5 55.55 36.48 -47.72
CA ARG A 5 55.61 36.72 -46.26
C ARG A 5 54.79 35.65 -45.56
N ILE A 6 55.45 34.88 -44.71
CA ILE A 6 54.86 33.98 -43.73
C ILE A 6 54.77 34.78 -42.41
N MET A 7 53.60 34.82 -41.78
CA MET A 7 53.40 35.25 -40.39
C MET A 7 52.66 34.12 -39.65
N PRO A 8 53.05 33.79 -38.41
CA PRO A 8 52.40 32.75 -37.61
C PRO A 8 51.09 33.28 -37.00
N VAL A 9 50.04 32.47 -37.07
CA VAL A 9 48.71 32.74 -36.48
C VAL A 9 48.71 32.26 -35.03
N ALA A 10 48.30 33.14 -34.12
CA ALA A 10 48.15 32.87 -32.70
C ALA A 10 46.98 31.92 -32.43
N VAL A 11 47.23 30.90 -31.61
CA VAL A 11 46.20 29.99 -31.06
C VAL A 11 45.49 30.71 -29.92
N VAL A 12 44.19 31.00 -30.10
CA VAL A 12 43.29 31.41 -29.02
C VAL A 12 42.66 30.15 -28.45
N VAL A 13 43.00 29.81 -27.21
CA VAL A 13 42.34 28.75 -26.45
C VAL A 13 41.03 29.32 -25.88
N VAL A 14 39.90 28.88 -26.41
CA VAL A 14 38.58 29.10 -25.81
C VAL A 14 38.38 28.04 -24.73
N VAL A 15 38.47 28.45 -23.47
CA VAL A 15 38.06 27.62 -22.33
C VAL A 15 36.53 27.66 -22.26
N LEU A 16 35.89 26.60 -22.76
CA LEU A 16 34.46 26.36 -22.53
C LEU A 16 34.28 25.94 -21.07
N GLY A 17 33.71 26.84 -20.26
CA GLY A 17 33.30 26.54 -18.89
C GLY A 17 32.21 25.45 -18.89
N ALA A 18 32.53 24.31 -18.30
CA ALA A 18 31.57 23.26 -18.01
C ALA A 18 30.53 23.80 -17.02
N GLY A 19 29.31 24.06 -17.49
CA GLY A 19 28.16 24.26 -16.61
C GLY A 19 27.92 22.99 -15.82
N ALA A 20 27.95 23.09 -14.49
CA ALA A 20 27.60 22.00 -13.60
C ALA A 20 26.19 21.48 -13.92
N PRO A 21 25.94 20.16 -13.88
CA PRO A 21 24.61 19.63 -14.06
C PRO A 21 23.72 20.17 -12.93
N ALA A 22 22.57 20.73 -13.30
CA ALA A 22 21.53 21.05 -12.33
C ALA A 22 21.09 19.74 -11.66
N VAL A 23 21.49 19.55 -10.41
CA VAL A 23 21.01 18.46 -9.55
C VAL A 23 19.49 18.63 -9.46
N ALA A 24 18.74 17.66 -9.98
CA ALA A 24 17.30 17.61 -9.77
C ALA A 24 17.05 17.65 -8.26
N ALA A 25 16.35 18.68 -7.78
CA ALA A 25 15.93 18.75 -6.40
C ALA A 25 15.09 17.50 -6.11
N ALA A 26 15.60 16.63 -5.22
CA ALA A 26 14.89 15.43 -4.79
C ALA A 26 13.48 15.82 -4.34
N ALA A 27 12.47 15.07 -4.80
CA ALA A 27 11.10 15.25 -4.37
C ALA A 27 11.05 15.21 -2.84
N ARG A 28 10.43 16.23 -2.22
CA ARG A 28 10.28 16.29 -0.76
C ARG A 28 9.48 15.06 -0.32
N PRO A 29 9.90 14.33 0.72
CA PRO A 29 9.11 13.22 1.24
C PRO A 29 7.74 13.73 1.69
N VAL A 30 6.68 13.11 1.19
CA VAL A 30 5.31 13.39 1.63
C VAL A 30 5.14 12.70 2.98
N VAL A 31 5.14 13.48 4.05
CA VAL A 31 4.84 12.98 5.40
C VAL A 31 3.34 13.10 5.63
N SER A 32 2.71 12.07 6.17
CA SER A 32 1.27 12.09 6.42
C SER A 32 0.89 13.13 7.49
N ASP A 33 -0.22 13.84 7.28
CA ASP A 33 -0.73 14.85 8.22
C ASP A 33 -0.88 14.32 9.66
N PRO A 34 -1.27 13.05 9.91
CA PRO A 34 -1.28 12.49 11.25
C PRO A 34 0.12 12.36 11.89
N VAL A 35 1.15 12.04 11.12
CA VAL A 35 2.54 11.99 11.63
C VAL A 35 3.06 13.39 11.90
N VAL A 36 2.75 14.36 11.03
CA VAL A 36 3.07 15.77 11.24
C VAL A 36 2.40 16.29 12.52
N ALA A 37 1.10 16.00 12.71
CA ALA A 37 0.35 16.39 13.89
C ALA A 37 0.86 15.70 15.17
N ALA A 38 1.23 14.42 15.11
CA ALA A 38 1.79 13.69 16.24
C ALA A 38 3.19 14.20 16.62
N MET A 39 4.08 14.40 15.65
CA MET A 39 5.43 14.95 15.89
C MET A 39 5.37 16.39 16.40
N GLY A 40 4.40 17.19 15.96
CA GLY A 40 4.18 18.53 16.51
C GLY A 40 3.65 18.51 17.93
N ARG A 41 2.66 17.66 18.23
CA ARG A 41 2.07 17.53 19.57
C ARG A 41 3.04 16.95 20.59
N ASP A 42 3.76 15.90 20.22
CA ASP A 42 4.51 15.06 21.17
C ASP A 42 5.99 15.45 21.26
N LEU A 43 6.57 15.94 20.15
CA LEU A 43 8.00 16.27 20.06
C LEU A 43 8.26 17.78 19.86
N GLY A 44 7.20 18.59 19.71
CA GLY A 44 7.30 20.04 19.60
C GLY A 44 7.84 20.54 18.26
N TYR A 45 7.81 19.73 17.21
CA TYR A 45 8.27 20.14 15.87
C TYR A 45 7.21 20.93 15.12
N ALA A 46 7.60 22.05 14.50
CA ALA A 46 6.71 22.75 13.58
C ALA A 46 6.47 21.88 12.32
N PRO A 47 5.26 21.92 11.71
CA PRO A 47 4.92 21.08 10.55
C PRO A 47 5.97 21.08 9.43
N GLU A 48 6.54 22.25 9.14
CA GLU A 48 7.59 22.46 8.13
C GLU A 48 8.93 21.81 8.48
N GLN A 49 9.20 21.51 9.75
CA GLN A 49 10.44 20.87 10.22
C GLN A 49 10.37 19.34 10.12
N VAL A 50 9.17 18.76 10.08
CA VAL A 50 8.95 17.32 10.15
C VAL A 50 9.48 16.58 8.92
N ALA A 51 9.15 17.02 7.71
CA ALA A 51 9.60 16.33 6.49
C ALA A 51 11.13 16.38 6.28
N PRO A 52 11.82 17.52 6.47
CA PRO A 52 13.29 17.56 6.44
C PRO A 52 13.94 16.69 7.51
N ARG A 53 13.39 16.68 8.74
CA ARG A 53 13.86 15.81 9.83
C ARG A 53 13.77 14.34 9.41
N LEU A 54 12.59 13.86 9.04
CA LEU A 54 12.37 12.45 8.66
C LEU A 54 13.23 12.02 7.45
N ALA A 55 13.48 12.92 6.50
CA ALA A 55 14.40 12.66 5.39
C ALA A 55 15.83 12.35 5.87
N LYS A 56 16.32 13.15 6.83
CA LYS A 56 17.63 12.95 7.46
C LYS A 56 17.67 11.70 8.32
N GLU A 57 16.61 11.39 9.06
CA GLU A 57 16.53 10.16 9.86
C GLU A 57 16.61 8.90 8.97
N ALA A 58 15.87 8.89 7.86
CA ALA A 58 15.93 7.80 6.89
C ALA A 58 17.31 7.68 6.21
N ALA A 59 17.96 8.81 5.90
CA ALA A 59 19.33 8.83 5.38
C ALA A 59 20.35 8.33 6.42
N GLY A 60 20.19 8.76 7.67
CA GLY A 60 21.01 8.35 8.81
C GLY A 60 20.94 6.85 9.06
N GLY A 61 19.76 6.24 9.01
CA GLY A 61 19.61 4.78 9.15
C GLY A 61 20.36 3.97 8.08
N ARG A 62 20.33 4.41 6.82
CA ARG A 62 21.11 3.77 5.73
C ARG A 62 22.61 3.96 5.91
N LEU A 63 23.02 5.15 6.33
CA LEU A 63 24.42 5.48 6.55
C LEU A 63 25.00 4.73 7.76
N GLU A 64 24.24 4.56 8.84
CA GLU A 64 24.65 3.76 10.00
C GLU A 64 25.00 2.33 9.57
N HIS A 65 24.12 1.68 8.82
CA HIS A 65 24.32 0.30 8.40
C HIS A 65 25.63 0.15 7.60
N ARG A 66 25.89 1.06 6.65
CA ARG A 66 27.13 1.07 5.87
C ARG A 66 28.36 1.25 6.77
N VAL A 67 28.37 2.29 7.60
CA VAL A 67 29.52 2.61 8.45
C VAL A 67 29.80 1.50 9.45
N ARG A 68 28.76 0.86 9.99
CA ARG A 68 28.88 -0.31 10.88
C ARG A 68 29.58 -1.47 10.19
N VAL A 69 29.24 -1.77 8.94
CA VAL A 69 29.91 -2.82 8.16
C VAL A 69 31.37 -2.46 7.86
N GLU A 70 31.62 -1.23 7.41
CA GLU A 70 32.96 -0.77 7.03
C GLU A 70 33.93 -0.64 8.22
N THR A 71 33.42 -0.31 9.41
CA THR A 71 34.23 -0.17 10.64
C THR A 71 34.34 -1.45 11.46
N GLY A 72 33.49 -2.45 11.21
CA GLY A 72 33.59 -3.78 11.79
C GLY A 72 33.64 -3.78 13.33
N THR A 73 34.64 -4.43 13.91
CA THR A 73 34.80 -4.57 15.37
C THR A 73 35.10 -3.23 16.08
N ALA A 74 35.50 -2.20 15.33
CA ALA A 74 35.73 -0.88 15.88
C ALA A 74 34.43 -0.08 16.08
N PHE A 75 33.28 -0.55 15.58
CA PHE A 75 32.00 0.11 15.77
C PHE A 75 31.57 0.10 17.25
N ALA A 76 31.14 1.27 17.76
CA ALA A 76 30.82 1.48 19.16
C ALA A 76 29.40 2.02 19.44
N GLY A 77 28.57 2.15 18.40
CA GLY A 77 27.20 2.63 18.48
C GLY A 77 26.95 3.81 17.53
N ALA A 78 25.69 4.11 17.26
CA ALA A 78 25.30 5.29 16.50
C ALA A 78 23.99 5.87 17.02
N TRP A 79 23.81 7.18 16.81
CA TRP A 79 22.58 7.90 17.15
C TRP A 79 22.43 9.11 16.25
N LEU A 80 21.22 9.66 16.21
CA LEU A 80 20.94 10.94 15.57
C LEU A 80 21.06 12.05 16.61
N ASP A 81 21.76 13.13 16.28
CA ASP A 81 21.77 14.32 17.13
C ASP A 81 20.49 15.16 16.99
N ALA A 82 20.44 16.30 17.66
CA ALA A 82 19.30 17.22 17.63
C ALA A 82 18.96 17.71 16.20
N ASP A 83 19.95 17.74 15.30
CA ASP A 83 19.81 18.19 13.91
C ASP A 83 19.52 17.03 12.93
N ALA A 84 19.37 15.81 13.46
CA ALA A 84 19.18 14.54 12.76
C ALA A 84 20.40 14.05 12.00
N GLU A 85 21.58 14.58 12.34
CA GLU A 85 22.83 14.12 11.75
C GLU A 85 23.27 12.84 12.46
N LEU A 86 23.70 11.86 11.67
CA LEU A 86 24.21 10.60 12.21
C LEU A 86 25.56 10.83 12.89
N VAL A 87 25.62 10.53 14.18
CA VAL A 87 26.85 10.42 14.96
C VAL A 87 27.18 8.94 15.16
N VAL A 88 28.38 8.55 14.73
CA VAL A 88 28.93 7.21 14.89
C VAL A 88 30.04 7.23 15.92
N ALA A 89 29.89 6.43 16.97
CA ALA A 89 30.97 6.14 17.90
C ALA A 89 31.81 4.97 17.38
N VAL A 90 33.13 5.10 17.48
CA VAL A 90 34.11 4.06 17.09
C VAL A 90 35.25 3.99 18.09
N THR A 91 36.02 2.90 18.11
CA THR A 91 37.09 2.71 19.11
C THR A 91 38.45 3.27 18.70
N ASP A 92 38.64 3.66 17.45
CA ASP A 92 39.90 4.20 16.95
C ASP A 92 39.72 5.24 15.83
N GLU A 93 40.80 5.99 15.58
CA GLU A 93 40.79 7.09 14.63
C GLU A 93 40.77 6.62 13.17
N ALA A 94 41.17 5.38 12.86
CA ALA A 94 41.09 4.86 11.51
C ALA A 94 39.63 4.61 11.12
N ALA A 95 38.87 3.95 12.01
CA ALA A 95 37.43 3.79 11.87
C ALA A 95 36.69 5.15 11.87
N ALA A 96 37.18 6.14 12.64
CA ALA A 96 36.58 7.48 12.66
C ALA A 96 36.75 8.18 11.32
N ARG A 97 37.91 8.02 10.66
CA ARG A 97 38.12 8.52 9.29
C ARG A 97 37.20 7.83 8.28
N THR A 98 37.02 6.50 8.39
CA THR A 98 36.06 5.76 7.54
C THR A 98 34.64 6.29 7.68
N ALA A 99 34.17 6.47 8.92
CA ALA A 99 32.85 7.02 9.21
C ALA A 99 32.66 8.45 8.65
N ARG A 100 33.68 9.32 8.80
CA ARG A 100 33.65 10.68 8.23
C ARG A 100 33.69 10.68 6.70
N ALA A 101 34.47 9.81 6.09
CA ALA A 101 34.53 9.65 4.64
C ALA A 101 33.19 9.18 4.06
N ALA A 102 32.44 8.37 4.81
CA ALA A 102 31.08 7.94 4.44
C ALA A 102 30.01 9.04 4.64
N GLY A 103 30.35 10.15 5.32
CA GLY A 103 29.46 11.30 5.54
C GLY A 103 28.84 11.39 6.94
N ALA A 104 29.28 10.58 7.91
CA ALA A 104 28.80 10.65 9.28
C ALA A 104 29.66 11.57 10.16
N LYS A 105 29.07 12.12 11.23
CA LYS A 105 29.87 12.64 12.35
C LYS A 105 30.49 11.44 13.07
N ALA A 106 31.76 11.54 13.48
CA ALA A 106 32.45 10.43 14.15
C ALA A 106 33.15 10.86 15.43
N THR A 107 32.96 10.08 16.48
CA THR A 107 33.62 10.25 17.78
C THR A 107 34.35 8.98 18.20
N VAL A 108 35.56 9.15 18.74
CA VAL A 108 36.33 8.02 19.28
C VAL A 108 35.94 7.80 20.74
N VAL A 109 35.58 6.58 21.08
CA VAL A 109 35.13 6.17 22.42
C VAL A 109 35.90 4.93 22.89
N ARG A 110 35.71 4.56 24.15
CA ARG A 110 36.53 3.54 24.81
C ARG A 110 36.09 2.11 24.51
N TRP A 111 34.78 1.87 24.42
CA TRP A 111 34.22 0.53 24.36
C TRP A 111 33.53 0.28 23.03
N SER A 112 33.84 -0.83 22.36
CA SER A 112 33.06 -1.25 21.20
C SER A 112 31.65 -1.67 21.59
N GLU A 113 30.73 -1.66 20.63
CA GLU A 113 29.35 -2.06 20.84
C GLU A 113 29.29 -3.53 21.24
N GLN A 114 30.14 -4.37 20.65
CA GLN A 114 30.30 -5.78 21.02
C GLN A 114 30.64 -5.92 22.51
N ARG A 115 31.55 -5.10 23.03
CA ARG A 115 31.93 -5.12 24.45
C ARG A 115 30.79 -4.67 25.37
N LEU A 116 30.06 -3.63 24.98
CA LEU A 116 28.89 -3.17 25.74
C LEU A 116 27.76 -4.21 25.72
N ALA A 117 27.55 -4.87 24.58
CA ALA A 117 26.59 -5.95 24.42
C ALA A 117 26.94 -7.17 25.29
N GLU A 118 28.22 -7.51 25.45
CA GLU A 118 28.67 -8.56 26.39
C GLU A 118 28.28 -8.22 27.83
N VAL A 119 28.53 -6.98 28.26
CA VAL A 119 28.17 -6.52 29.61
C VAL A 119 26.65 -6.57 29.81
N LYS A 120 25.86 -6.11 28.82
CA LYS A 120 24.39 -6.21 28.86
C LYS A 120 23.92 -7.67 28.95
N ARG A 121 24.52 -8.59 28.18
CA ARG A 121 24.19 -10.04 28.26
C ARG A 121 24.42 -10.60 29.66
N GLY A 122 25.41 -10.10 30.39
CA GLY A 122 25.64 -10.45 31.80
C GLY A 122 24.53 -9.97 32.75
N LEU A 123 23.85 -8.85 32.43
CA LEU A 123 22.63 -8.43 33.14
C LEU A 123 21.42 -9.26 32.71
N ASP A 124 21.28 -9.53 31.42
CA ASP A 124 20.19 -10.35 30.85
C ASP A 124 20.15 -11.77 31.43
N ALA A 125 21.32 -12.35 31.75
CA ALA A 125 21.44 -13.69 32.32
C ALA A 125 20.98 -13.80 33.79
N ARG A 126 20.64 -12.69 34.45
CA ARG A 126 20.19 -12.68 35.85
C ARG A 126 18.72 -13.07 35.92
N ARG A 127 18.38 -14.05 36.78
CA ARG A 127 17.01 -14.59 36.88
C ARG A 127 15.98 -13.58 37.41
N THR A 128 16.40 -12.63 38.24
CA THR A 128 15.53 -11.62 38.85
C THR A 128 16.26 -10.28 38.97
N ALA A 129 15.54 -9.19 38.72
CA ALA A 129 15.97 -7.83 38.98
C ALA A 129 15.25 -7.28 40.23
N PRO A 130 15.89 -6.39 41.02
CA PRO A 130 15.22 -5.69 42.12
C PRO A 130 13.99 -4.91 41.64
N ASP A 131 12.97 -4.76 42.49
CA ASP A 131 11.71 -4.09 42.14
C ASP A 131 11.88 -2.64 41.68
N ALA A 132 12.92 -1.98 42.18
CA ALA A 132 13.26 -0.62 41.81
C ALA A 132 13.88 -0.50 40.41
N VAL A 133 14.42 -1.59 39.83
CA VAL A 133 14.98 -1.60 38.47
C VAL A 133 13.85 -1.66 37.45
N THR A 134 13.83 -0.68 36.54
CA THR A 134 12.79 -0.53 35.52
C THR A 134 13.22 -1.05 34.14
N GLY A 135 14.53 -1.27 33.92
CA GLY A 135 15.08 -1.81 32.67
C GLY A 135 16.58 -1.54 32.52
N TRP A 136 17.21 -2.13 31.51
CA TRP A 136 18.63 -1.88 31.17
C TRP A 136 18.91 -2.03 29.67
N TYR A 137 19.82 -1.23 29.12
CA TYR A 137 20.11 -1.16 27.68
C TYR A 137 21.56 -0.72 27.38
N VAL A 138 22.02 -0.92 26.15
CA VAL A 138 23.28 -0.34 25.64
C VAL A 138 22.98 1.05 25.13
N ASP A 139 23.69 2.05 25.65
CA ASP A 139 23.60 3.44 25.22
C ASP A 139 24.86 3.83 24.44
N GLY A 140 24.73 3.94 23.12
CA GLY A 140 25.83 4.35 22.25
C GLY A 140 26.32 5.77 22.54
N ALA A 141 25.42 6.69 22.91
CA ALA A 141 25.75 8.09 23.12
C ALA A 141 26.62 8.32 24.37
N SER A 142 26.34 7.59 25.45
CA SER A 142 27.17 7.62 26.67
C SER A 142 28.28 6.57 26.68
N ASN A 143 28.38 5.74 25.64
CA ASN A 143 29.29 4.60 25.54
C ASN A 143 29.24 3.69 26.79
N SER A 144 28.04 3.35 27.24
CA SER A 144 27.81 2.62 28.49
C SER A 144 26.61 1.66 28.41
N VAL A 145 26.51 0.74 29.36
CA VAL A 145 25.30 -0.05 29.64
C VAL A 145 24.54 0.67 30.75
N VAL A 146 23.34 1.16 30.44
CA VAL A 146 22.53 1.93 31.38
C VAL A 146 21.55 1.02 32.09
N VAL A 147 21.56 1.02 33.41
CA VAL A 147 20.51 0.46 34.28
C VAL A 147 19.60 1.60 34.73
N THR A 148 18.31 1.49 34.45
CA THR A 148 17.29 2.46 34.89
C THR A 148 16.61 1.96 36.16
N ALA A 149 16.46 2.83 37.16
CA ALA A 149 15.82 2.49 38.42
C ALA A 149 15.10 3.68 39.06
N THR A 150 13.99 3.42 39.76
CA THR A 150 13.25 4.46 40.52
C THR A 150 14.05 4.95 41.74
N THR A 151 14.82 4.06 42.38
CA THR A 151 15.75 4.38 43.48
C THR A 151 17.18 3.96 43.12
N PRO A 152 17.91 4.77 42.32
CA PRO A 152 19.22 4.39 41.79
C PRO A 152 20.30 4.16 42.86
N ASP A 153 20.14 4.77 44.05
CA ASP A 153 21.07 4.65 45.18
C ASP A 153 20.77 3.47 46.12
N ALA A 154 19.80 2.62 45.78
CA ALA A 154 19.50 1.44 46.59
C ALA A 154 20.61 0.38 46.47
N ALA A 155 20.92 -0.31 47.57
CA ALA A 155 22.04 -1.24 47.63
C ALA A 155 21.84 -2.47 46.73
N ASP A 156 20.61 -2.94 46.61
CA ASP A 156 20.17 -4.01 45.70
C ASP A 156 20.27 -3.59 44.23
N VAL A 157 19.95 -2.34 43.89
CA VAL A 157 20.13 -1.77 42.54
C VAL A 157 21.61 -1.69 42.18
N ARG A 158 22.48 -1.25 43.10
CA ARG A 158 23.95 -1.26 42.89
C ARG A 158 24.50 -2.68 42.73
N ALA A 159 24.05 -3.62 43.55
CA ALA A 159 24.43 -5.03 43.43
C ALA A 159 23.95 -5.63 42.09
N PHE A 160 22.75 -5.26 41.64
CA PHE A 160 22.22 -5.66 40.34
C PHE A 160 23.01 -5.04 39.17
N ALA A 161 23.36 -3.76 39.24
CA ALA A 161 24.18 -3.13 38.21
C ALA A 161 25.60 -3.73 38.14
N GLY A 162 26.16 -4.12 39.28
CA GLY A 162 27.53 -4.63 39.40
C GLY A 162 28.58 -3.51 39.33
N THR A 163 29.86 -3.89 39.27
CA THR A 163 31.01 -2.97 39.33
C THR A 163 31.73 -2.77 37.99
N ALA A 164 31.16 -3.30 36.90
CA ALA A 164 31.76 -3.15 35.58
C ALA A 164 31.84 -1.65 35.21
N PRO A 165 33.01 -1.14 34.79
CA PRO A 165 33.18 0.29 34.49
C PRO A 165 32.34 0.78 33.30
N GLN A 166 31.77 -0.15 32.53
CA GLN A 166 30.83 0.14 31.45
C GLN A 166 29.41 0.42 31.95
N VAL A 167 29.07 0.12 33.21
CA VAL A 167 27.68 0.23 33.70
C VAL A 167 27.42 1.57 34.37
N ARG A 168 26.32 2.22 34.00
CA ARG A 168 25.82 3.45 34.63
C ARG A 168 24.40 3.25 35.14
N ILE A 169 24.10 3.74 36.35
CA ILE A 169 22.75 3.71 36.90
C ILE A 169 22.09 5.08 36.70
N THR A 170 20.86 5.09 36.21
CA THR A 170 20.09 6.32 35.93
C THR A 170 18.71 6.24 36.59
N ARG A 171 18.13 7.40 36.92
CA ARG A 171 16.84 7.49 37.59
C ARG A 171 15.70 7.36 36.58
N ALA A 172 14.73 6.49 36.86
CA ALA A 172 13.44 6.42 36.18
C ALA A 172 12.37 7.14 37.02
N ALA A 173 11.44 7.84 36.34
CA ALA A 173 10.36 8.57 37.02
C ALA A 173 9.29 7.64 37.62
N ALA A 174 9.01 6.51 36.98
CA ALA A 174 8.02 5.53 37.43
C ALA A 174 8.29 4.13 36.85
N LYS A 175 7.61 3.11 37.41
CA LYS A 175 7.64 1.72 36.90
C LYS A 175 6.65 1.56 35.73
N PRO A 176 7.00 0.82 34.66
CA PRO A 176 6.06 0.50 33.58
C PRO A 176 4.85 -0.31 34.06
N ARG A 177 3.68 -0.16 33.40
CA ARG A 177 2.43 -0.89 33.70
C ARG A 177 1.71 -1.40 32.44
N VAL A 178 0.86 -2.41 32.59
CA VAL A 178 0.01 -3.00 31.52
C VAL A 178 -1.30 -2.19 31.37
N LEU A 179 -1.85 -2.09 30.15
CA LEU A 179 -3.09 -1.37 29.84
C LEU A 179 -4.28 -2.33 29.63
N HIS A 180 -5.52 -1.86 29.87
CA HIS A 180 -6.78 -2.61 29.68
C HIS A 180 -7.60 -2.08 28.49
N ASP A 181 -8.51 -2.88 27.94
CA ASP A 181 -9.36 -2.49 26.81
C ASP A 181 -10.80 -2.17 27.24
N VAL A 182 -11.39 -1.16 26.61
CA VAL A 182 -12.82 -0.81 26.70
C VAL A 182 -13.51 -1.36 25.46
N ARG A 183 -14.48 -2.26 25.64
CA ARG A 183 -15.22 -2.92 24.56
C ARG A 183 -16.71 -2.86 24.85
N GLY A 184 -17.53 -2.72 23.81
CA GLY A 184 -18.98 -2.82 23.94
C GLY A 184 -19.41 -4.18 24.48
N GLY A 185 -20.49 -4.23 25.24
CA GLY A 185 -21.02 -5.42 25.88
C GLY A 185 -20.35 -5.83 27.19
N ASP A 186 -19.15 -5.35 27.50
CA ASP A 186 -18.47 -5.64 28.77
C ASP A 186 -19.20 -5.00 29.96
N ALA A 187 -19.09 -5.62 31.14
CA ALA A 187 -19.63 -5.06 32.37
C ALA A 187 -18.84 -3.84 32.84
N TYR A 188 -19.55 -2.86 33.40
CA TYR A 188 -18.95 -1.88 34.30
C TYR A 188 -19.84 -1.70 35.53
N TYR A 189 -19.23 -1.26 36.62
CA TYR A 189 -19.87 -1.15 37.93
C TYR A 189 -19.81 0.26 38.45
N PHE A 190 -20.84 0.64 39.22
CA PHE A 190 -21.03 1.96 39.80
C PHE A 190 -21.81 1.86 41.11
N ASN A 191 -21.87 2.95 41.89
CA ASN A 191 -22.64 3.06 43.14
C ASN A 191 -22.48 1.87 44.11
N GLY A 192 -21.25 1.35 44.27
CA GLY A 192 -20.95 0.29 45.24
C GLY A 192 -21.42 -1.11 44.87
N GLY A 193 -21.81 -1.37 43.61
CA GLY A 193 -22.10 -2.73 43.14
C GLY A 193 -23.16 -2.84 42.04
N SER A 194 -23.81 -1.73 41.67
CA SER A 194 -24.71 -1.69 40.51
C SER A 194 -23.93 -1.99 39.23
N ARG A 195 -24.57 -2.69 38.29
CA ARG A 195 -23.95 -3.15 37.04
C ARG A 195 -24.74 -2.67 35.84
N CYS A 196 -24.05 -2.13 34.86
CA CYS A 196 -24.55 -1.92 33.51
C CYS A 196 -23.53 -2.46 32.49
N SER A 197 -23.91 -2.40 31.22
CA SER A 197 -23.07 -2.82 30.11
C SER A 197 -22.57 -1.61 29.33
N ILE A 198 -21.36 -1.74 28.79
CA ILE A 198 -20.78 -0.74 27.90
C ILE A 198 -21.50 -0.81 26.55
N GLY A 199 -21.84 0.34 25.98
CA GLY A 199 -22.45 0.43 24.65
C GLY A 199 -21.38 0.39 23.58
N PHE A 200 -20.77 1.54 23.32
CA PHE A 200 -19.69 1.64 22.34
C PHE A 200 -18.53 2.47 22.89
N ALA A 201 -17.31 2.06 22.55
CA ALA A 201 -16.13 2.88 22.77
C ALA A 201 -16.23 4.17 21.93
N VAL A 202 -15.85 5.29 22.54
CA VAL A 202 -15.74 6.60 21.88
C VAL A 202 -14.38 7.20 22.22
N GLN A 203 -13.97 8.23 21.49
CA GLN A 203 -12.78 8.98 21.87
C GLN A 203 -12.94 9.52 23.30
N GLY A 204 -12.01 9.14 24.19
CA GLY A 204 -12.02 9.55 25.59
C GLY A 204 -12.92 8.72 26.53
N GLY A 205 -13.55 7.63 26.06
CA GLY A 205 -14.28 6.72 26.96
C GLY A 205 -15.28 5.80 26.27
N PHE A 206 -16.51 5.71 26.80
CA PHE A 206 -17.59 4.91 26.21
C PHE A 206 -18.99 5.46 26.49
N VAL A 207 -19.93 5.19 25.58
CA VAL A 207 -21.35 5.51 25.76
C VAL A 207 -22.10 4.36 26.44
N THR A 208 -23.15 4.70 27.18
CA THR A 208 -24.01 3.77 27.94
C THR A 208 -25.39 4.42 28.16
N ALA A 209 -26.26 3.81 28.96
CA ALA A 209 -27.58 4.35 29.29
C ALA A 209 -27.50 5.44 30.38
N GLY A 210 -28.38 6.43 30.32
CA GLY A 210 -28.38 7.56 31.25
C GLY A 210 -28.77 7.15 32.67
N HIS A 211 -29.67 6.17 32.80
CA HIS A 211 -30.06 5.66 34.12
C HIS A 211 -28.95 4.85 34.83
N CYS A 212 -27.81 4.58 34.17
CA CYS A 212 -26.68 3.83 34.73
C CYS A 212 -25.65 4.70 35.48
N GLY A 213 -26.06 5.86 35.98
CA GLY A 213 -25.28 6.75 36.84
C GLY A 213 -25.47 8.22 36.48
N THR A 214 -25.30 9.10 37.47
CA THR A 214 -25.35 10.56 37.26
C THR A 214 -23.94 11.11 37.03
N ALA A 215 -23.82 12.31 36.47
CA ALA A 215 -22.52 12.96 36.31
C ALA A 215 -21.72 12.98 37.63
N GLY A 216 -20.44 12.59 37.56
CA GLY A 216 -19.54 12.43 38.70
C GLY A 216 -19.54 11.04 39.35
N THR A 217 -20.46 10.13 38.99
CA THR A 217 -20.46 8.76 39.50
C THR A 217 -19.19 8.02 39.04
N ALA A 218 -18.39 7.53 39.99
CA ALA A 218 -17.20 6.74 39.72
C ALA A 218 -17.54 5.34 39.19
N THR A 219 -16.73 4.84 38.26
CA THR A 219 -16.92 3.53 37.63
C THR A 219 -15.69 2.62 37.76
N SER A 220 -15.94 1.32 37.85
CA SER A 220 -14.94 0.26 37.70
C SER A 220 -15.30 -0.68 36.56
N GLY A 221 -14.29 -1.23 35.88
CA GLY A 221 -14.52 -2.10 34.73
C GLY A 221 -14.89 -3.54 35.13
N PHE A 222 -15.04 -4.42 34.14
CA PHE A 222 -15.38 -5.84 34.34
C PHE A 222 -14.43 -6.57 35.31
N ASN A 223 -13.20 -6.08 35.45
CA ASN A 223 -12.15 -6.60 36.33
C ASN A 223 -12.08 -5.91 37.70
N GLN A 224 -13.08 -5.10 38.06
CA GLN A 224 -13.16 -4.31 39.30
C GLN A 224 -12.06 -3.24 39.45
N VAL A 225 -11.28 -2.96 38.40
CA VAL A 225 -10.28 -1.88 38.41
C VAL A 225 -10.95 -0.55 38.07
N ALA A 226 -10.53 0.53 38.73
CA ALA A 226 -11.01 1.88 38.46
C ALA A 226 -10.93 2.22 36.96
N GLN A 227 -12.06 2.61 36.39
CA GLN A 227 -12.22 2.78 34.94
C GLN A 227 -12.42 4.24 34.55
N GLY A 228 -13.12 5.03 35.37
CA GLY A 228 -13.41 6.42 35.06
C GLY A 228 -14.54 6.99 35.90
N ALA A 229 -15.24 7.97 35.36
CA ALA A 229 -16.46 8.51 35.93
C ALA A 229 -17.45 8.90 34.83
N VAL A 230 -18.74 8.88 35.16
CA VAL A 230 -19.81 9.40 34.27
C VAL A 230 -19.58 10.90 34.09
N GLU A 231 -19.37 11.34 32.86
CA GLU A 231 -19.21 12.75 32.50
C GLU A 231 -20.56 13.41 32.23
N ARG A 232 -21.42 12.74 31.47
CA ARG A 232 -22.76 13.21 31.10
C ARG A 232 -23.77 12.07 31.20
N SER A 233 -24.98 12.42 31.57
CA SER A 233 -26.12 11.51 31.71
C SER A 233 -27.41 12.30 31.57
N ASP A 234 -28.32 11.82 30.73
CA ASP A 234 -29.68 12.33 30.56
C ASP A 234 -30.67 11.17 30.75
N PHE A 235 -31.51 11.27 31.79
CA PHE A 235 -32.66 10.39 32.07
C PHE A 235 -33.53 11.01 33.19
N PRO A 236 -34.87 11.12 33.04
CA PRO A 236 -35.69 10.77 31.87
C PRO A 236 -35.61 11.84 30.77
N GLY A 237 -36.35 11.65 29.66
CA GLY A 237 -36.33 12.48 28.46
C GLY A 237 -35.61 11.76 27.31
N ASP A 238 -34.35 11.46 27.54
CA ASP A 238 -33.53 10.52 26.77
C ASP A 238 -33.01 9.43 27.74
N ASP A 239 -32.36 8.38 27.24
CA ASP A 239 -31.66 7.41 28.07
C ASP A 239 -30.23 7.17 27.57
N MET A 240 -29.39 8.18 27.78
CA MET A 240 -28.02 8.20 27.29
C MET A 240 -27.03 8.71 28.33
N GLY A 241 -25.83 8.14 28.33
CA GLY A 241 -24.75 8.54 29.20
C GLY A 241 -23.38 8.33 28.55
N TRP A 242 -22.39 9.05 29.04
CA TRP A 242 -21.00 8.95 28.62
C TRP A 242 -20.10 8.85 29.85
N VAL A 243 -19.26 7.83 29.89
CA VAL A 243 -18.22 7.65 30.90
C VAL A 243 -16.88 8.03 30.29
N ARG A 244 -16.19 9.00 30.92
CA ARG A 244 -14.82 9.34 30.58
C ARG A 244 -13.88 8.37 31.27
N THR A 245 -13.04 7.67 30.51
CA THR A 245 -12.12 6.67 31.07
C THR A 245 -10.77 7.27 31.45
N ASN A 246 -10.11 6.67 32.43
CA ASN A 246 -8.73 7.03 32.79
C ASN A 246 -7.70 6.36 31.86
N ALA A 247 -6.44 6.78 31.98
CA ALA A 247 -5.34 6.34 31.11
C ALA A 247 -4.95 4.85 31.22
N ASN A 248 -5.58 4.07 32.10
CA ASN A 248 -5.36 2.61 32.18
C ASN A 248 -6.27 1.84 31.21
N TRP A 249 -7.21 2.51 30.57
CA TRP A 249 -8.25 1.91 29.74
C TRP A 249 -8.21 2.50 28.32
N THR A 250 -8.09 1.61 27.35
CA THR A 250 -7.92 1.92 25.94
C THR A 250 -9.24 1.65 25.20
N PRO A 251 -9.92 2.67 24.66
CA PRO A 251 -11.05 2.50 23.76
C PRO A 251 -10.71 1.58 22.59
N ARG A 252 -11.48 0.51 22.40
CA ARG A 252 -11.38 -0.39 21.23
C ARG A 252 -12.70 -0.41 20.46
N PRO A 253 -12.66 -0.37 19.13
CA PRO A 253 -13.87 -0.45 18.30
C PRO A 253 -14.41 -1.88 18.18
N LEU A 254 -14.64 -2.53 19.33
CA LEU A 254 -15.00 -3.93 19.43
C LEU A 254 -16.19 -4.09 20.37
N VAL A 255 -17.04 -5.06 20.08
CA VAL A 255 -18.15 -5.49 20.94
C VAL A 255 -17.97 -6.96 21.29
N ASN A 256 -18.05 -7.30 22.57
CA ASN A 256 -17.94 -8.67 23.06
C ASN A 256 -19.10 -9.53 22.52
N ASN A 257 -18.78 -10.65 21.87
CA ASN A 257 -19.80 -11.55 21.32
C ASN A 257 -20.26 -12.65 22.30
N TRP A 258 -19.65 -12.70 23.50
CA TRP A 258 -19.93 -13.67 24.55
C TRP A 258 -19.74 -15.15 24.17
N ALA A 259 -19.12 -15.41 23.02
CA ALA A 259 -18.72 -16.73 22.52
C ALA A 259 -17.18 -16.90 22.52
N GLY A 260 -16.47 -16.08 23.31
CA GLY A 260 -15.00 -16.06 23.37
C GLY A 260 -14.33 -15.15 22.33
N GLY A 261 -15.10 -14.31 21.62
CA GLY A 261 -14.60 -13.38 20.61
C GLY A 261 -15.23 -11.99 20.69
N THR A 262 -15.03 -11.21 19.61
CA THR A 262 -15.58 -9.85 19.48
C THR A 262 -16.09 -9.61 18.05
N VAL A 263 -16.98 -8.63 17.89
CA VAL A 263 -17.47 -8.08 16.62
C VAL A 263 -16.89 -6.68 16.47
N ALA A 264 -16.33 -6.36 15.30
CA ALA A 264 -15.81 -5.03 15.00
C ALA A 264 -16.94 -4.02 14.78
N VAL A 265 -16.69 -2.76 15.14
CA VAL A 265 -17.60 -1.64 14.92
C VAL A 265 -17.00 -0.76 13.84
N ARG A 266 -17.58 -0.70 12.64
CA ARG A 266 -16.99 0.03 11.50
C ARG A 266 -17.67 1.36 11.18
N GLY A 267 -18.80 1.63 11.82
CA GLY A 267 -19.57 2.85 11.60
C GLY A 267 -20.84 2.84 12.43
N SER A 268 -21.72 3.78 12.13
CA SER A 268 -23.02 3.93 12.78
C SER A 268 -24.15 4.19 11.77
N ALA A 269 -24.05 3.59 10.58
CA ALA A 269 -25.13 3.65 9.60
C ALA A 269 -26.39 2.99 10.17
N GLU A 270 -27.48 3.76 10.22
CA GLU A 270 -28.71 3.34 10.87
C GLU A 270 -29.51 2.36 9.99
N ALA A 271 -29.89 1.21 10.56
CA ALA A 271 -30.58 0.15 9.86
C ALA A 271 -32.10 0.38 9.81
N ALA A 272 -32.78 0.03 8.71
CA ALA A 272 -34.21 0.23 8.54
C ALA A 272 -35.08 -0.67 9.45
N VAL A 273 -36.36 -0.31 9.62
CA VAL A 273 -37.35 -1.22 10.24
C VAL A 273 -37.42 -2.52 9.43
N GLY A 274 -37.48 -3.66 10.13
CA GLY A 274 -37.39 -5.00 9.55
C GLY A 274 -35.97 -5.56 9.48
N ALA A 275 -34.92 -4.74 9.67
CA ALA A 275 -33.54 -5.23 9.68
C ALA A 275 -33.25 -6.11 10.90
N SER A 276 -32.41 -7.14 10.69
CA SER A 276 -31.84 -7.93 11.76
C SER A 276 -30.91 -7.08 12.61
N VAL A 277 -31.08 -7.13 13.92
CA VAL A 277 -30.28 -6.39 14.89
C VAL A 277 -29.88 -7.31 16.03
N CYS A 278 -28.63 -7.22 16.45
CA CYS A 278 -28.07 -7.98 17.57
C CYS A 278 -27.65 -7.04 18.67
N ARG A 279 -27.70 -7.50 19.91
CA ARG A 279 -27.25 -6.74 21.08
C ARG A 279 -26.33 -7.55 21.96
N SER A 280 -25.44 -6.85 22.65
CA SER A 280 -24.48 -7.40 23.61
C SER A 280 -24.65 -6.77 24.98
N GLY A 281 -24.81 -7.59 26.02
CA GLY A 281 -24.93 -7.14 27.40
C GLY A 281 -24.34 -8.15 28.38
N SER A 282 -23.90 -7.64 29.53
CA SER A 282 -23.17 -8.40 30.55
C SER A 282 -24.00 -9.41 31.34
N THR A 283 -25.32 -9.39 31.19
CA THR A 283 -26.23 -10.30 31.90
C THR A 283 -26.61 -11.47 31.02
N THR A 284 -27.05 -11.18 29.79
CA THR A 284 -27.63 -12.20 28.90
C THR A 284 -26.81 -12.42 27.63
N GLY A 285 -25.65 -11.78 27.50
CA GLY A 285 -24.66 -12.01 26.45
C GLY A 285 -25.09 -11.44 25.10
N TRP A 286 -24.94 -12.24 24.03
CA TRP A 286 -25.33 -11.87 22.67
C TRP A 286 -26.73 -12.40 22.33
N ARG A 287 -27.66 -11.53 21.89
CA ARG A 287 -28.97 -11.94 21.37
C ARG A 287 -29.35 -11.10 20.16
N CYS A 288 -30.13 -11.68 19.26
CA CYS A 288 -30.56 -11.01 18.05
C CYS A 288 -32.09 -11.03 17.91
N GLY A 289 -32.58 -10.11 17.11
CA GLY A 289 -33.98 -9.92 16.76
C GLY A 289 -34.08 -9.03 15.53
N THR A 290 -35.16 -8.28 15.45
CA THR A 290 -35.49 -7.38 14.33
C THR A 290 -35.86 -6.00 14.85
N ILE A 291 -35.59 -4.97 14.06
CA ILE A 291 -36.08 -3.62 14.34
C ILE A 291 -37.57 -3.58 13.99
N LEU A 292 -38.42 -3.24 14.96
CA LEU A 292 -39.88 -3.25 14.82
C LEU A 292 -40.49 -1.86 14.65
N ALA A 293 -39.86 -0.84 15.21
CA ALA A 293 -40.29 0.56 15.08
C ALA A 293 -39.14 1.48 15.47
N LYS A 294 -39.21 2.74 15.03
CA LYS A 294 -38.26 3.80 15.34
C LYS A 294 -39.02 5.03 15.84
N ASN A 295 -38.32 5.92 16.54
CA ASN A 295 -38.88 7.15 17.09
C ASN A 295 -40.08 6.88 18.02
N GLU A 296 -39.98 5.84 18.85
CA GLU A 296 -41.01 5.44 19.79
C GLU A 296 -40.81 6.20 21.11
N THR A 297 -41.92 6.70 21.67
CA THR A 297 -41.92 7.29 23.01
C THR A 297 -42.37 6.24 24.01
N VAL A 298 -41.52 5.97 25.02
CA VAL A 298 -41.76 4.95 26.03
C VAL A 298 -41.91 5.63 27.39
N ASN A 299 -42.95 5.25 28.13
CA ASN A 299 -43.24 5.81 29.45
C ASN A 299 -42.70 4.87 30.54
N TYR A 300 -41.58 5.25 31.17
CA TYR A 300 -41.06 4.61 32.38
C TYR A 300 -41.70 5.24 33.62
N ARG A 301 -41.52 4.61 34.80
CA ARG A 301 -42.02 5.19 36.06
C ARG A 301 -41.33 6.52 36.41
N GLU A 302 -40.09 6.71 35.96
CA GLU A 302 -39.30 7.92 36.17
C GLU A 302 -39.69 9.06 35.20
N GLY A 303 -40.27 8.73 34.05
CA GLY A 303 -40.69 9.71 33.03
C GLY A 303 -40.73 9.13 31.62
N SER A 304 -41.17 9.93 30.65
CA SER A 304 -41.17 9.54 29.23
C SER A 304 -39.77 9.67 28.63
N VAL A 305 -39.37 8.69 27.83
CA VAL A 305 -38.16 8.72 26.99
C VAL A 305 -38.58 8.70 25.53
N GLN A 306 -38.04 9.62 24.73
CA GLN A 306 -38.42 9.81 23.32
C GLN A 306 -37.36 9.24 22.37
N GLY A 307 -37.69 9.12 21.08
CA GLY A 307 -36.71 8.77 20.05
C GLY A 307 -36.24 7.31 20.03
N LEU A 308 -36.79 6.44 20.87
CA LEU A 308 -36.29 5.08 21.04
C LEU A 308 -36.58 4.19 19.82
N THR A 309 -35.71 3.20 19.60
CA THR A 309 -35.92 2.15 18.60
C THR A 309 -36.38 0.86 19.28
N ARG A 310 -37.45 0.27 18.78
CA ARG A 310 -38.06 -0.95 19.31
C ARG A 310 -37.54 -2.20 18.60
N SER A 311 -37.28 -3.25 19.35
CA SER A 311 -36.87 -4.57 18.86
C SER A 311 -37.49 -5.70 19.69
N ASN A 312 -37.49 -6.92 19.14
CA ASN A 312 -37.80 -8.16 19.87
C ASN A 312 -36.56 -8.95 20.36
N ALA A 313 -35.34 -8.42 20.18
CA ALA A 313 -34.17 -9.02 20.82
C ALA A 313 -34.29 -8.81 22.35
N CYS A 314 -34.47 -9.89 23.11
CA CYS A 314 -34.69 -9.81 24.57
C CYS A 314 -33.53 -9.13 25.31
N ALA A 315 -33.71 -8.65 26.54
CA ALA A 315 -32.67 -8.13 27.44
C ALA A 315 -33.16 -8.25 28.90
N GLU A 316 -32.24 -8.23 29.86
CA GLU A 316 -32.56 -8.33 31.30
C GLU A 316 -31.78 -7.29 32.14
N PRO A 317 -32.15 -7.07 33.43
CA PRO A 317 -31.46 -6.12 34.29
C PRO A 317 -29.94 -6.34 34.32
N GLY A 318 -29.19 -5.27 34.00
CA GLY A 318 -27.74 -5.26 33.85
C GLY A 318 -27.25 -5.28 32.39
N ASP A 319 -28.13 -5.55 31.42
CA ASP A 319 -27.86 -5.32 29.99
C ASP A 319 -28.08 -3.86 29.58
N SER A 320 -28.64 -3.03 30.46
CA SER A 320 -28.77 -1.58 30.30
C SER A 320 -27.45 -0.97 29.85
N GLY A 321 -27.51 -0.10 28.85
CA GLY A 321 -26.34 0.51 28.21
C GLY A 321 -25.62 -0.37 27.18
N GLY A 322 -25.94 -1.66 27.09
CA GLY A 322 -25.29 -2.61 26.17
C GLY A 322 -25.45 -2.27 24.69
N ALA A 323 -24.49 -2.70 23.87
CA ALA A 323 -24.36 -2.35 22.46
C ALA A 323 -25.43 -3.00 21.58
N TRP A 324 -25.97 -2.28 20.59
CA TRP A 324 -26.84 -2.81 19.52
C TRP A 324 -26.19 -2.63 18.14
N LEU A 325 -26.10 -3.68 17.33
CA LEU A 325 -25.44 -3.70 16.03
C LEU A 325 -26.29 -4.36 14.94
N THR A 326 -26.23 -3.81 13.73
CA THR A 326 -26.62 -4.48 12.48
C THR A 326 -25.34 -4.70 11.69
N GLY A 327 -24.97 -5.96 11.44
CA GLY A 327 -23.66 -6.27 10.87
C GLY A 327 -22.53 -5.72 11.76
N ASP A 328 -21.75 -4.79 11.23
CA ASP A 328 -20.67 -4.08 11.93
C ASP A 328 -21.03 -2.60 12.23
N GLN A 329 -22.29 -2.20 12.06
CA GLN A 329 -22.76 -0.83 12.26
C GLN A 329 -23.43 -0.66 13.63
N ALA A 330 -22.95 0.28 14.43
CA ALA A 330 -23.53 0.65 15.70
C ALA A 330 -24.92 1.28 15.52
N GLN A 331 -25.90 0.74 16.23
CA GLN A 331 -27.31 1.18 16.18
C GLN A 331 -27.71 1.95 17.45
N GLY A 332 -27.29 1.49 18.63
CA GLY A 332 -27.71 2.13 19.89
C GLY A 332 -27.30 1.43 21.17
N VAL A 333 -27.76 1.97 22.29
CA VAL A 333 -27.51 1.44 23.64
C VAL A 333 -28.82 1.00 24.30
N THR A 334 -28.83 -0.14 24.99
CA THR A 334 -30.04 -0.67 25.64
C THR A 334 -30.61 0.31 26.65
N SER A 335 -31.86 0.72 26.48
CA SER A 335 -32.59 1.53 27.47
C SER A 335 -33.39 0.63 28.43
N GLY A 336 -34.29 -0.20 27.89
CA GLY A 336 -35.06 -1.14 28.70
C GLY A 336 -36.16 -1.82 27.89
N GLY A 337 -37.13 -2.45 28.55
CA GLY A 337 -38.24 -3.10 27.84
C GLY A 337 -39.17 -3.89 28.75
N SER A 338 -40.02 -4.71 28.14
CA SER A 338 -41.00 -5.57 28.79
C SER A 338 -40.84 -7.02 28.35
N GLY A 339 -41.08 -7.98 29.24
CA GLY A 339 -40.83 -9.41 28.98
C GLY A 339 -39.46 -9.86 29.49
N ASN A 340 -38.94 -10.97 28.97
CA ASN A 340 -37.63 -11.52 29.38
C ASN A 340 -37.01 -12.42 28.29
N CYS A 341 -35.82 -12.96 28.53
CA CYS A 341 -35.14 -13.83 27.57
C CYS A 341 -35.66 -15.28 27.52
N THR A 342 -36.69 -15.62 28.30
CA THR A 342 -37.32 -16.96 28.29
C THR A 342 -38.64 -16.98 27.53
N SER A 343 -39.47 -15.96 27.73
CA SER A 343 -40.82 -15.84 27.15
C SER A 343 -40.89 -14.86 25.98
N GLY A 344 -39.78 -14.20 25.66
CA GLY A 344 -39.74 -13.11 24.69
C GLY A 344 -40.15 -11.78 25.31
N GLY A 345 -40.09 -10.72 24.51
CA GLY A 345 -40.38 -9.38 24.99
C GLY A 345 -40.18 -8.31 23.93
N THR A 346 -40.49 -7.08 24.33
CA THR A 346 -40.27 -5.86 23.56
C THR A 346 -39.18 -5.06 24.25
N MET A 347 -38.10 -4.78 23.54
CA MET A 347 -36.96 -4.03 24.05
C MET A 347 -36.76 -2.75 23.25
N TYR A 348 -36.18 -1.76 23.91
CA TYR A 348 -35.94 -0.43 23.37
C TYR A 348 -34.47 -0.05 23.56
N PHE A 349 -33.91 0.62 22.56
CA PHE A 349 -32.56 1.18 22.62
C PHE A 349 -32.54 2.63 22.17
N GLN A 350 -31.68 3.43 22.83
CA GLN A 350 -31.40 4.81 22.42
C GLN A 350 -30.49 4.79 21.19
N PRO A 351 -30.84 5.49 20.09
CA PRO A 351 -30.00 5.56 18.90
C PRO A 351 -28.61 6.11 19.20
N VAL A 352 -27.55 5.44 18.72
CA VAL A 352 -26.16 5.85 19.03
C VAL A 352 -25.83 7.22 18.41
N ASN A 353 -26.35 7.49 17.20
CA ASN A 353 -26.07 8.74 16.48
C ASN A 353 -26.57 9.97 17.23
N GLU A 354 -27.67 9.84 17.97
CA GLU A 354 -28.18 10.91 18.82
C GLU A 354 -27.23 11.21 19.98
N ILE A 355 -26.74 10.17 20.67
CA ILE A 355 -25.78 10.32 21.78
C ILE A 355 -24.50 11.01 21.28
N LEU A 356 -23.98 10.55 20.13
CA LEU A 356 -22.78 11.13 19.51
C LEU A 356 -22.97 12.61 19.18
N GLN A 357 -24.13 12.99 18.60
CA GLN A 357 -24.43 14.38 18.25
C GLN A 357 -24.66 15.26 19.49
N ARG A 358 -25.48 14.82 20.44
CA ARG A 358 -25.79 15.56 21.69
C ARG A 358 -24.55 15.84 22.52
N TYR A 359 -23.65 14.88 22.62
CA TYR A 359 -22.46 14.98 23.47
C TYR A 359 -21.20 15.40 22.70
N GLY A 360 -21.26 15.54 21.38
CA GLY A 360 -20.11 15.89 20.56
C GLY A 360 -19.02 14.81 20.59
N LEU A 361 -19.43 13.54 20.59
CA LEU A 361 -18.54 12.39 20.73
C LEU A 361 -18.22 11.77 19.37
N THR A 362 -17.00 11.28 19.22
CA THR A 362 -16.55 10.51 18.05
C THR A 362 -16.55 9.03 18.39
N LEU A 363 -17.34 8.24 17.67
CA LEU A 363 -17.35 6.78 17.78
C LEU A 363 -15.97 6.22 17.49
N ALA A 364 -15.48 5.32 18.35
CA ALA A 364 -14.32 4.52 18.00
C ALA A 364 -14.77 3.49 16.96
N VAL A 365 -14.28 3.65 15.74
CA VAL A 365 -14.54 2.73 14.63
C VAL A 365 -13.26 1.99 14.27
N ASP A 366 -13.42 0.70 13.99
CA ASP A 366 -12.46 -0.12 13.27
C ASP A 366 -12.61 0.33 11.83
N THR A 367 -12.06 1.48 11.51
CA THR A 367 -11.84 1.83 10.12
C THR A 367 -10.85 0.81 9.59
N PRO A 368 -11.24 -0.10 8.66
CA PRO A 368 -10.25 -0.50 7.68
C PRO A 368 -9.75 0.83 7.09
N PRO A 369 -8.44 1.04 7.02
CA PRO A 369 -7.92 2.34 6.60
C PRO A 369 -8.62 2.78 5.32
N GLN A 370 -9.26 3.96 5.39
CA GLN A 370 -9.91 4.56 4.23
C GLN A 370 -8.82 4.82 3.20
N PRO A 371 -9.02 4.47 1.92
CA PRO A 371 -8.00 4.70 0.92
C PRO A 371 -7.72 6.20 0.75
N PRO A 372 -6.47 6.68 0.91
CA PRO A 372 -6.12 8.04 0.54
C PRO A 372 -6.18 8.18 -0.97
N VAL A 373 -6.42 9.41 -1.33
CA VAL A 373 -6.79 9.89 -2.65
C VAL A 373 -5.60 10.02 -3.62
N THR A 374 -4.40 9.44 -3.39
CA THR A 374 -3.25 9.49 -4.34
C THR A 374 -2.11 8.53 -3.96
N PRO A 375 -1.21 8.19 -4.92
CA PRO A 375 -1.38 7.29 -6.04
C PRO A 375 -1.01 5.84 -5.66
N GLU A 376 -1.79 4.93 -6.22
CA GLU A 376 -1.71 3.48 -6.13
C GLU A 376 -0.30 2.94 -6.45
N SER A 377 0.10 1.86 -5.78
CA SER A 377 1.36 1.16 -6.09
C SER A 377 1.22 0.17 -7.26
N GLY A 378 0.17 0.36 -8.07
CA GLY A 378 -0.20 -0.49 -9.20
C GLY A 378 -1.58 -1.13 -9.00
N SER A 379 -2.40 -1.07 -10.05
CA SER A 379 -3.62 -1.86 -10.20
C SER A 379 -3.48 -2.75 -11.44
N VAL A 380 -4.16 -3.89 -11.42
CA VAL A 380 -4.24 -4.81 -12.56
C VAL A 380 -5.69 -5.25 -12.76
N THR A 381 -6.03 -5.68 -13.97
CA THR A 381 -7.36 -6.17 -14.34
C THR A 381 -7.30 -7.62 -14.81
N GLY A 382 -8.40 -8.33 -14.65
CA GLY A 382 -8.56 -9.74 -15.05
C GLY A 382 -9.67 -10.43 -14.26
N ASP A 383 -10.07 -11.63 -14.63
CA ASP A 383 -11.08 -12.41 -13.89
C ASP A 383 -10.43 -13.12 -12.70
N PHE A 384 -10.24 -12.40 -11.59
CA PHE A 384 -9.60 -12.93 -10.38
C PHE A 384 -10.55 -13.81 -9.56
N THR A 385 -11.86 -13.60 -9.71
CA THR A 385 -12.89 -14.36 -8.99
C THR A 385 -13.32 -15.64 -9.71
N GLY A 386 -13.03 -15.76 -11.00
CA GLY A 386 -13.42 -16.87 -11.87
C GLY A 386 -14.89 -16.84 -12.26
N ASP A 387 -15.52 -15.66 -12.24
CA ASP A 387 -16.94 -15.47 -12.52
C ASP A 387 -17.23 -15.06 -13.97
N GLY A 388 -16.18 -15.03 -14.80
CA GLY A 388 -16.21 -14.65 -16.21
C GLY A 388 -16.21 -13.14 -16.44
N LYS A 389 -16.02 -12.31 -15.41
CA LYS A 389 -15.94 -10.84 -15.51
C LYS A 389 -14.56 -10.34 -15.11
N ALA A 390 -14.14 -9.24 -15.72
CA ALA A 390 -12.93 -8.56 -15.28
C ALA A 390 -13.17 -7.85 -13.94
N ASP A 391 -12.31 -8.18 -12.97
CA ASP A 391 -12.18 -7.51 -11.69
C ASP A 391 -11.00 -6.52 -11.72
N VAL A 392 -10.93 -5.63 -10.75
CA VAL A 392 -9.74 -4.80 -10.49
C VAL A 392 -9.06 -5.29 -9.21
N LEU A 393 -7.76 -5.55 -9.27
CA LEU A 393 -6.92 -5.72 -8.10
C LEU A 393 -6.07 -4.48 -7.87
N SER A 394 -5.94 -4.10 -6.60
CA SER A 394 -5.11 -2.96 -6.21
C SER A 394 -4.26 -3.30 -4.98
N LEU A 395 -2.97 -2.97 -5.08
CA LEU A 395 -2.08 -2.97 -3.94
C LEU A 395 -2.17 -1.65 -3.19
N TYR A 396 -2.49 -1.78 -1.91
CA TYR A 396 -2.73 -0.66 -1.02
C TYR A 396 -1.62 -0.58 0.04
N ASP A 397 -0.83 0.48 0.01
CA ASP A 397 0.16 0.79 1.06
C ASP A 397 -0.52 1.55 2.21
N TYR A 398 -0.47 0.99 3.41
CA TYR A 398 -1.04 1.61 4.62
C TYR A 398 -0.11 2.67 5.24
N GLY A 399 1.10 2.87 4.70
CA GLY A 399 2.05 3.91 5.10
C GLY A 399 2.94 3.55 6.30
N ASP A 400 2.71 2.41 6.94
CA ASP A 400 3.51 1.84 8.03
C ASP A 400 4.31 0.60 7.58
N SER A 401 4.55 0.47 6.26
CA SER A 401 5.08 -0.75 5.63
C SER A 401 4.19 -1.99 5.83
N THR A 402 2.89 -1.76 6.03
CA THR A 402 1.86 -2.76 5.80
C THR A 402 1.27 -2.52 4.41
N THR A 403 1.03 -3.58 3.67
CA THR A 403 0.37 -3.50 2.37
C THR A 403 -0.78 -4.51 2.30
N GLY A 404 -1.90 -4.11 1.71
CA GLY A 404 -3.06 -4.97 1.48
C GLY A 404 -3.35 -5.16 0.00
N LEU A 405 -3.87 -6.33 -0.35
CA LEU A 405 -4.41 -6.59 -1.67
C LEU A 405 -5.93 -6.47 -1.61
N TRP A 406 -6.49 -5.58 -2.44
CA TRP A 406 -7.92 -5.35 -2.55
C TRP A 406 -8.43 -5.82 -3.91
N VAL A 407 -9.60 -6.45 -3.89
CA VAL A 407 -10.33 -6.89 -5.07
C VAL A 407 -11.61 -6.06 -5.18
N PHE A 408 -11.84 -5.53 -6.37
CA PHE A 408 -13.05 -4.82 -6.76
C PHE A 408 -13.74 -5.69 -7.82
N PRO A 409 -14.74 -6.51 -7.41
CA PRO A 409 -15.33 -7.46 -8.33
C PRO A 409 -16.07 -6.76 -9.46
N GLY A 410 -15.90 -7.28 -10.68
CA GLY A 410 -16.70 -6.89 -11.83
C GLY A 410 -18.17 -7.21 -11.59
N THR A 411 -19.08 -6.36 -12.07
CA THR A 411 -20.53 -6.64 -12.02
C THR A 411 -21.16 -6.58 -13.41
N ALA A 412 -22.25 -7.33 -13.61
CA ALA A 412 -22.98 -7.36 -14.87
C ALA A 412 -23.96 -6.18 -15.03
N ALA A 413 -24.19 -5.39 -13.98
CA ALA A 413 -25.14 -4.30 -13.96
C ALA A 413 -24.40 -2.96 -14.02
N GLY A 414 -24.89 -2.01 -14.83
CA GLY A 414 -24.41 -0.62 -14.76
C GLY A 414 -24.87 0.07 -13.48
N GLY A 415 -23.98 0.81 -12.82
CA GLY A 415 -24.27 1.67 -11.66
C GLY A 415 -23.61 1.22 -10.35
N ASP A 416 -23.73 2.05 -9.30
CA ASP A 416 -23.09 1.90 -7.98
C ASP A 416 -23.63 0.72 -7.13
N ALA A 417 -24.36 -0.22 -7.73
CA ALA A 417 -24.84 -1.44 -7.07
C ALA A 417 -23.74 -2.53 -6.97
N ALA A 418 -22.48 -2.13 -7.06
CA ALA A 418 -21.35 -3.04 -7.16
C ALA A 418 -21.13 -3.85 -5.87
N SER A 419 -20.69 -5.10 -6.04
CA SER A 419 -20.13 -5.89 -4.95
C SER A 419 -19.10 -5.06 -4.20
N ALA A 420 -19.25 -4.94 -2.89
CA ALA A 420 -18.31 -4.17 -2.08
C ALA A 420 -16.89 -4.70 -2.29
N PRO A 421 -15.89 -3.83 -2.47
CA PRO A 421 -14.51 -4.29 -2.56
C PRO A 421 -14.13 -4.99 -1.26
N TYR A 422 -13.33 -6.04 -1.38
CA TYR A 422 -12.88 -6.81 -0.24
C TYR A 422 -11.36 -6.95 -0.25
N ARG A 423 -10.78 -7.04 0.94
CA ARG A 423 -9.35 -7.24 1.11
C ARG A 423 -9.05 -8.73 1.06
N ALA A 424 -8.45 -9.18 -0.04
CA ALA A 424 -8.04 -10.56 -0.22
C ALA A 424 -6.78 -10.91 0.58
N TRP A 425 -5.91 -9.94 0.88
CA TRP A 425 -4.71 -10.21 1.66
C TRP A 425 -4.19 -8.97 2.41
N LEU A 426 -3.45 -9.19 3.50
CA LEU A 426 -2.80 -8.15 4.29
C LEU A 426 -1.43 -8.66 4.75
N SER A 427 -0.38 -7.87 4.53
CA SER A 427 0.95 -8.18 5.03
C SER A 427 1.02 -8.02 6.55
N ALA A 428 2.01 -8.65 7.19
CA ALA A 428 2.41 -8.24 8.52
C ALA A 428 3.01 -6.81 8.48
N PRO A 429 2.93 -6.05 9.59
CA PRO A 429 3.62 -4.75 9.69
C PRO A 429 5.12 -4.89 9.40
N GLY A 430 5.66 -3.99 8.57
CA GLY A 430 7.06 -4.05 8.13
C GLY A 430 7.40 -5.19 7.17
N GLY A 431 6.42 -6.03 6.80
CA GLY A 431 6.64 -7.20 5.96
C GLY A 431 6.63 -6.92 4.46
N TRP A 432 5.88 -5.90 4.02
CA TRP A 432 5.73 -5.62 2.59
C TRP A 432 5.42 -4.15 2.30
N THR A 433 6.20 -3.54 1.41
CA THR A 433 6.01 -2.15 0.96
C THR A 433 5.65 -2.13 -0.53
N ALA A 434 4.41 -1.76 -0.86
CA ALA A 434 3.89 -1.86 -2.22
C ALA A 434 4.76 -1.14 -3.28
N SER A 435 5.36 0.02 -2.93
CA SER A 435 6.26 0.76 -3.83
C SER A 435 7.56 0.04 -4.21
N ARG A 436 7.88 -1.07 -3.54
CA ARG A 436 9.03 -1.95 -3.87
C ARG A 436 8.63 -3.12 -4.76
N ALA A 437 7.38 -3.19 -5.20
CA ALA A 437 6.90 -4.22 -6.11
C ALA A 437 6.71 -3.69 -7.53
N LYS A 438 6.99 -4.53 -8.53
CA LYS A 438 6.43 -4.42 -9.88
C LYS A 438 5.41 -5.54 -10.04
N ILE A 439 4.19 -5.19 -10.45
CA ILE A 439 3.09 -6.15 -10.57
C ILE A 439 2.64 -6.34 -12.01
N THR A 440 2.09 -7.52 -12.29
CA THR A 440 1.36 -7.85 -13.51
C THR A 440 0.30 -8.90 -13.19
N ALA A 441 -0.57 -9.21 -14.14
CA ALA A 441 -1.64 -10.18 -14.00
C ALA A 441 -1.67 -11.20 -15.13
N GLY A 442 -2.16 -12.40 -14.85
CA GLY A 442 -2.29 -13.52 -15.76
C GLY A 442 -2.64 -14.79 -15.00
N ASP A 443 -3.15 -15.84 -15.67
CA ASP A 443 -3.39 -17.14 -15.05
C ASP A 443 -2.06 -17.90 -14.89
N PHE A 444 -1.26 -17.52 -13.89
CA PHE A 444 0.06 -18.09 -13.63
C PHE A 444 -0.05 -19.49 -12.99
N THR A 445 -1.18 -19.79 -12.36
CA THR A 445 -1.44 -21.08 -11.71
C THR A 445 -2.04 -22.13 -12.64
N GLY A 446 -2.65 -21.71 -13.75
CA GLY A 446 -3.38 -22.55 -14.69
C GLY A 446 -4.74 -23.01 -14.16
N ASP A 447 -5.33 -22.25 -13.22
CA ASP A 447 -6.56 -22.62 -12.53
C ASP A 447 -7.83 -21.97 -13.15
N GLY A 448 -7.63 -21.24 -14.25
CA GLY A 448 -8.66 -20.52 -14.99
C GLY A 448 -9.02 -19.16 -14.39
N LYS A 449 -8.39 -18.74 -13.29
CA LYS A 449 -8.52 -17.39 -12.73
C LYS A 449 -7.28 -16.58 -13.03
N THR A 450 -7.46 -15.27 -13.11
CA THR A 450 -6.31 -14.37 -13.14
C THR A 450 -5.66 -14.35 -11.77
N ASP A 451 -4.34 -14.44 -11.72
CA ASP A 451 -3.52 -14.27 -10.53
C ASP A 451 -2.73 -12.96 -10.62
N LEU A 452 -2.38 -12.40 -9.46
CA LEU A 452 -1.46 -11.26 -9.40
C LEU A 452 -0.05 -11.78 -9.14
N LEU A 453 0.90 -11.32 -9.94
CA LEU A 453 2.30 -11.62 -9.77
C LEU A 453 3.04 -10.34 -9.39
N ALA A 454 3.89 -10.42 -8.35
CA ALA A 454 4.69 -9.32 -7.88
C ALA A 454 6.18 -9.69 -7.81
N LEU A 455 7.03 -9.00 -8.58
CA LEU A 455 8.46 -8.97 -8.31
C LEU A 455 8.75 -7.90 -7.27
N TYR A 456 9.30 -8.31 -6.12
CA TYR A 456 9.49 -7.49 -4.94
C TYR A 456 10.96 -7.31 -4.59
N ASP A 457 11.38 -6.06 -4.41
CA ASP A 457 12.72 -5.68 -3.98
C ASP A 457 12.83 -5.63 -2.44
N TYR A 458 13.71 -6.45 -1.86
CA TYR A 458 13.96 -6.46 -0.41
C TYR A 458 14.94 -5.35 0.04
N GLY A 459 15.58 -4.64 -0.89
CA GLY A 459 16.43 -3.48 -0.62
C GLY A 459 17.91 -3.78 -0.37
N ASP A 460 18.30 -5.05 -0.43
CA ASP A 460 19.68 -5.56 -0.34
C ASP A 460 20.14 -6.18 -1.69
N SER A 461 19.54 -5.73 -2.79
CA SER A 461 19.67 -6.33 -4.13
C SER A 461 19.17 -7.79 -4.20
N THR A 462 18.30 -8.19 -3.28
CA THR A 462 17.51 -9.41 -3.39
C THR A 462 16.14 -9.07 -3.98
N THR A 463 15.75 -9.77 -5.04
CA THR A 463 14.40 -9.71 -5.61
C THR A 463 13.68 -11.05 -5.38
N GLY A 464 12.44 -11.01 -4.92
CA GLY A 464 11.57 -12.19 -4.82
C GLY A 464 10.40 -12.11 -5.80
N LEU A 465 9.99 -13.26 -6.31
CA LEU A 465 8.76 -13.42 -7.09
C LEU A 465 7.65 -13.96 -6.20
N TRP A 466 6.56 -13.21 -6.07
CA TRP A 466 5.38 -13.61 -5.33
C TRP A 466 4.21 -13.82 -6.28
N VAL A 467 3.45 -14.88 -6.03
CA VAL A 467 2.18 -15.16 -6.71
C VAL A 467 1.07 -15.00 -5.68
N PHE A 468 0.04 -14.24 -6.04
CA PHE A 468 -1.18 -14.01 -5.29
C PHE A 468 -2.30 -14.67 -6.10
N PRO A 469 -2.66 -15.93 -5.78
CA PRO A 469 -3.64 -16.65 -6.56
C PRO A 469 -5.00 -15.94 -6.56
N GLY A 470 -5.67 -16.00 -7.70
CA GLY A 470 -7.09 -15.71 -7.83
C GLY A 470 -7.91 -16.60 -6.91
N ALA A 471 -9.03 -16.07 -6.41
CA ALA A 471 -9.88 -16.78 -5.46
C ALA A 471 -11.32 -16.32 -5.62
N ALA A 472 -12.27 -17.20 -5.28
CA ALA A 472 -13.69 -16.88 -5.32
C ALA A 472 -14.01 -15.58 -4.58
N ALA A 473 -15.02 -14.85 -5.05
CA ALA A 473 -15.42 -13.57 -4.49
C ALA A 473 -15.57 -13.62 -2.95
N GLY A 474 -14.91 -12.70 -2.25
CA GLY A 474 -14.88 -12.60 -0.79
C GLY A 474 -13.88 -13.52 -0.09
N ALA A 475 -13.19 -14.40 -0.80
CA ALA A 475 -12.17 -15.27 -0.22
C ALA A 475 -10.81 -14.56 -0.09
N ALA A 476 -10.01 -15.01 0.88
CA ALA A 476 -8.64 -14.54 1.02
C ALA A 476 -7.72 -15.21 -0.02
N SER A 477 -6.78 -14.43 -0.56
CA SER A 477 -5.66 -14.94 -1.35
C SER A 477 -4.56 -15.39 -0.39
N ALA A 478 -3.98 -16.56 -0.66
CA ALA A 478 -2.88 -17.13 0.11
C ALA A 478 -1.58 -17.02 -0.71
N PRO A 479 -0.90 -15.86 -0.68
CA PRO A 479 0.26 -15.65 -1.53
C PRO A 479 1.45 -16.51 -1.09
N TYR A 480 2.23 -16.92 -2.08
CA TYR A 480 3.44 -17.67 -1.88
C TYR A 480 4.58 -17.09 -2.71
N ARG A 481 5.81 -17.27 -2.21
CA ARG A 481 7.01 -16.84 -2.93
C ARG A 481 7.46 -17.97 -3.86
N ALA A 482 7.26 -17.78 -5.15
CA ALA A 482 7.65 -18.73 -6.19
C ALA A 482 9.17 -18.74 -6.44
N TRP A 483 9.85 -17.61 -6.21
CA TRP A 483 11.30 -17.51 -6.44
C TRP A 483 11.98 -16.44 -5.59
N LEU A 484 13.29 -16.58 -5.38
CA LEU A 484 14.16 -15.61 -4.71
C LEU A 484 15.53 -15.59 -5.39
N SER A 485 16.01 -14.40 -5.73
CA SER A 485 17.27 -14.23 -6.48
C SER A 485 18.53 -14.57 -5.69
N GLY A 486 18.46 -14.50 -4.35
CA GLY A 486 19.64 -14.32 -3.50
C GLY A 486 20.24 -12.92 -3.63
N VAL A 487 21.15 -12.59 -2.71
CA VAL A 487 21.76 -11.25 -2.61
C VAL A 487 22.55 -10.93 -3.89
N GLY A 488 22.25 -9.82 -4.53
CA GLY A 488 22.92 -9.34 -5.74
C GLY A 488 22.59 -10.13 -7.01
N GLY A 489 21.69 -11.11 -6.95
CA GLY A 489 21.37 -11.98 -8.08
C GLY A 489 20.47 -11.34 -9.14
N PHE A 490 19.62 -10.38 -8.75
CA PHE A 490 18.65 -9.76 -9.64
C PHE A 490 18.18 -8.41 -9.08
N THR A 491 18.34 -7.34 -9.85
CA THR A 491 17.94 -5.99 -9.44
C THR A 491 16.63 -5.57 -10.10
N LEU A 492 15.57 -5.40 -9.29
CA LEU A 492 14.24 -5.06 -9.79
C LEU A 492 14.21 -3.76 -10.62
N ALA A 493 14.97 -2.74 -10.23
CA ALA A 493 15.01 -1.45 -10.93
C ALA A 493 15.42 -1.61 -12.41
N ASN A 494 16.25 -2.60 -12.71
CA ASN A 494 16.83 -2.87 -14.03
C ASN A 494 15.94 -3.77 -14.92
N THR A 495 14.65 -3.87 -14.62
CA THR A 495 13.74 -4.81 -15.31
C THR A 495 12.56 -4.10 -15.96
N LYS A 496 12.16 -4.57 -17.14
CA LYS A 496 10.81 -4.35 -17.70
C LYS A 496 10.11 -5.70 -17.67
N ILE A 497 8.86 -5.73 -17.26
CA ILE A 497 8.13 -6.97 -17.07
C ILE A 497 6.89 -7.02 -17.94
N SER A 498 6.49 -8.23 -18.32
CA SER A 498 5.23 -8.49 -19.01
C SER A 498 4.75 -9.92 -18.70
N ALA A 499 3.46 -10.16 -18.90
CA ALA A 499 2.82 -11.46 -18.69
C ALA A 499 2.22 -11.99 -20.00
N GLY A 500 2.30 -13.30 -20.19
CA GLY A 500 1.73 -14.01 -21.34
C GLY A 500 2.18 -15.47 -21.33
N ASP A 501 1.52 -16.35 -22.07
CA ASP A 501 1.95 -17.76 -22.20
C ASP A 501 3.13 -17.87 -23.17
N TYR A 502 4.34 -17.55 -22.70
CA TYR A 502 5.54 -17.57 -23.53
C TYR A 502 6.05 -18.99 -23.76
N THR A 503 5.65 -19.95 -22.92
CA THR A 503 6.03 -21.35 -23.03
C THR A 503 5.08 -22.19 -23.88
N GLY A 504 3.85 -21.73 -24.10
CA GLY A 504 2.80 -22.48 -24.76
C GLY A 504 2.25 -23.62 -23.90
N ASP A 505 2.39 -23.52 -22.57
CA ASP A 505 1.96 -24.56 -21.63
C ASP A 505 0.53 -24.33 -21.08
N GLY A 506 -0.13 -23.28 -21.56
CA GLY A 506 -1.48 -22.87 -21.20
C GLY A 506 -1.53 -22.00 -19.93
N LYS A 507 -0.40 -21.68 -19.30
CA LYS A 507 -0.33 -20.76 -18.17
C LYS A 507 0.31 -19.45 -18.61
N ALA A 508 -0.03 -18.37 -17.93
CA ALA A 508 0.77 -17.16 -18.04
C ALA A 508 2.16 -17.41 -17.44
N ASP A 509 3.19 -16.93 -18.13
CA ASP A 509 4.55 -16.78 -17.63
C ASP A 509 4.87 -15.29 -17.51
N LEU A 510 5.90 -14.98 -16.72
CA LEU A 510 6.44 -13.64 -16.60
C LEU A 510 7.73 -13.53 -17.43
N THR A 511 7.80 -12.53 -18.30
CA THR A 511 9.07 -12.11 -18.88
C THR A 511 9.69 -10.97 -18.08
N ALA A 512 11.00 -11.00 -17.92
CA ALA A 512 11.77 -9.87 -17.43
C ALA A 512 12.89 -9.52 -18.41
N PHE A 513 12.77 -8.35 -19.04
CA PHE A 513 13.83 -7.76 -19.85
C PHE A 513 14.78 -6.99 -18.93
N TYR A 514 15.99 -7.52 -18.75
CA TYR A 514 16.94 -7.17 -17.70
C TYR A 514 18.15 -6.41 -18.24
N ASP A 515 18.56 -5.34 -17.54
CA ASP A 515 19.77 -4.55 -17.80
C ASP A 515 20.95 -4.96 -16.88
N TYR A 516 22.07 -5.34 -17.49
CA TYR A 516 23.29 -5.74 -16.79
C TYR A 516 24.29 -4.58 -16.56
N GLY A 517 24.01 -3.37 -17.05
CA GLY A 517 24.78 -2.16 -16.72
C GLY A 517 25.96 -1.81 -17.64
N ASP A 518 26.16 -2.55 -18.73
CA ASP A 518 27.21 -2.32 -19.74
C ASP A 518 26.63 -2.31 -21.18
N SER A 519 25.37 -1.91 -21.31
CA SER A 519 24.57 -2.07 -22.55
C SER A 519 24.42 -3.54 -22.99
N THR A 520 24.58 -4.49 -22.06
CA THR A 520 24.09 -5.85 -22.21
C THR A 520 22.68 -5.95 -21.65
N SER A 521 21.76 -6.44 -22.48
CA SER A 521 20.39 -6.75 -22.09
C SER A 521 20.15 -8.25 -22.18
N GLY A 522 19.32 -8.79 -21.29
CA GLY A 522 18.87 -10.18 -21.38
C GLY A 522 17.36 -10.29 -21.25
N LEU A 523 16.78 -11.35 -21.83
CA LEU A 523 15.38 -11.71 -21.63
C LEU A 523 15.32 -12.96 -20.77
N TRP A 524 14.58 -12.87 -19.67
CA TRP A 524 14.33 -13.98 -18.75
C TRP A 524 12.87 -14.38 -18.80
N ILE A 525 12.61 -15.69 -18.69
CA ILE A 525 11.28 -16.25 -18.49
C ILE A 525 11.22 -16.83 -17.07
N PHE A 526 10.15 -16.50 -16.37
CA PHE A 526 9.73 -17.05 -15.09
C PHE A 526 8.44 -17.83 -15.36
N PRO A 527 8.53 -19.16 -15.53
CA PRO A 527 7.37 -19.96 -15.91
C PRO A 527 6.26 -19.91 -14.87
N GLY A 528 5.01 -19.99 -15.32
CA GLY A 528 3.86 -20.22 -14.46
C GLY A 528 4.04 -21.46 -13.57
N THR A 529 3.40 -21.48 -12.39
CA THR A 529 3.57 -22.55 -11.39
C THR A 529 2.21 -23.05 -10.92
N ALA A 530 1.98 -24.36 -11.00
CA ALA A 530 0.86 -24.98 -10.29
C ALA A 530 1.25 -25.23 -8.82
N GLY A 531 0.56 -24.59 -7.88
CA GLY A 531 0.58 -25.00 -6.47
C GLY A 531 1.90 -24.81 -5.69
N GLY A 532 2.58 -23.67 -5.84
CA GLY A 532 3.69 -23.29 -4.95
C GLY A 532 5.05 -23.92 -5.24
N SER A 533 5.19 -24.70 -6.31
CA SER A 533 6.49 -25.25 -6.72
C SER A 533 7.33 -24.21 -7.44
N ALA A 534 8.56 -23.97 -6.99
CA ALA A 534 9.47 -23.03 -7.61
C ALA A 534 10.01 -23.56 -8.96
N THR A 535 9.61 -22.97 -10.07
CA THR A 535 10.34 -23.09 -11.35
C THR A 535 11.47 -22.07 -11.36
N ALA A 536 12.70 -22.56 -11.55
CA ALA A 536 13.84 -21.66 -11.68
C ALA A 536 13.69 -20.84 -12.97
N PRO A 537 13.81 -19.50 -12.92
CA PRO A 537 13.80 -18.69 -14.11
C PRO A 537 15.01 -19.02 -14.97
N TYR A 538 14.84 -18.92 -16.29
CA TYR A 538 15.90 -19.14 -17.25
C TYR A 538 15.98 -17.99 -18.25
N ARG A 539 17.21 -17.71 -18.69
CA ARG A 539 17.48 -16.67 -19.68
C ARG A 539 17.31 -17.25 -21.07
N THR A 540 16.42 -16.66 -21.86
CA THR A 540 16.18 -17.02 -23.26
C THR A 540 16.93 -16.11 -24.21
N TRP A 541 17.58 -15.04 -23.78
CA TRP A 541 18.41 -14.25 -24.68
C TRP A 541 19.40 -13.35 -23.94
N LEU A 542 20.53 -13.04 -24.59
CA LEU A 542 21.53 -12.08 -24.13
C LEU A 542 22.11 -11.34 -25.34
N SER A 543 22.12 -10.01 -25.32
CA SER A 543 22.48 -9.16 -26.46
C SER A 543 23.96 -9.14 -26.86
N GLY A 544 24.84 -9.67 -26.01
CA GLY A 544 26.26 -9.30 -26.02
C GLY A 544 26.47 -7.84 -25.61
N ALA A 545 27.70 -7.52 -25.18
CA ALA A 545 28.07 -6.18 -24.74
C ALA A 545 27.94 -5.15 -25.88
N GLY A 546 27.26 -4.03 -25.62
CA GLY A 546 27.02 -2.97 -26.59
C GLY A 546 26.04 -3.31 -27.73
N GLY A 547 25.46 -4.52 -27.74
CA GLY A 547 24.62 -4.99 -28.83
C GLY A 547 23.17 -4.49 -28.76
N PHE A 548 22.63 -4.32 -27.56
CA PHE A 548 21.23 -3.92 -27.37
C PHE A 548 21.04 -3.24 -26.02
N THR A 549 20.62 -1.99 -26.03
CA THR A 549 20.48 -1.19 -24.81
C THR A 549 19.07 -1.27 -24.25
N TRP A 550 18.93 -1.79 -23.03
CA TRP A 550 17.64 -1.94 -22.34
C TRP A 550 16.89 -0.61 -22.23
N GLY A 551 17.59 0.49 -21.89
CA GLY A 551 16.99 1.81 -21.74
C GLY A 551 16.30 2.34 -23.01
N ASN A 552 16.74 1.86 -24.18
CA ASN A 552 16.28 2.31 -25.48
C ASN A 552 15.05 1.52 -25.99
N THR A 553 14.35 0.78 -25.13
CA THR A 553 13.24 -0.08 -25.55
C THR A 553 11.91 0.28 -24.93
N LYS A 554 10.83 0.09 -25.69
CA LYS A 554 9.46 -0.03 -25.18
C LYS A 554 8.95 -1.41 -25.57
N ILE A 555 8.35 -2.15 -24.64
CA ILE A 555 7.91 -3.52 -24.88
C ILE A 555 6.38 -3.62 -24.94
N ALA A 556 5.90 -4.58 -25.72
CA ALA A 556 4.52 -5.06 -25.69
C ALA A 556 4.52 -6.59 -25.85
N THR A 557 3.39 -7.22 -25.57
CA THR A 557 3.26 -8.68 -25.58
C THR A 557 2.01 -9.12 -26.31
N GLY A 558 2.14 -10.22 -27.03
CA GLY A 558 1.09 -10.86 -27.82
C GLY A 558 1.71 -11.92 -28.73
N ASP A 559 0.90 -12.77 -29.35
CA ASP A 559 1.37 -13.76 -30.33
C ASP A 559 1.60 -13.08 -31.69
N PHE A 560 2.77 -12.46 -31.88
CA PHE A 560 3.10 -11.75 -33.13
C PHE A 560 3.46 -12.74 -34.25
N THR A 561 3.86 -13.97 -33.90
CA THR A 561 4.26 -15.00 -34.86
C THR A 561 3.09 -15.85 -35.38
N GLY A 562 2.01 -15.95 -34.61
CA GLY A 562 0.87 -16.83 -34.85
C GLY A 562 1.13 -18.29 -34.47
N ASP A 563 2.08 -18.54 -33.56
CA ASP A 563 2.49 -19.90 -33.16
C ASP A 563 1.76 -20.41 -31.90
N GLY A 564 0.82 -19.61 -31.38
CA GLY A 564 0.02 -19.90 -30.19
C GLY A 564 0.72 -19.54 -28.88
N LYS A 565 1.93 -18.96 -28.91
CA LYS A 565 2.64 -18.49 -27.72
C LYS A 565 2.69 -16.97 -27.71
N ALA A 566 2.74 -16.41 -26.51
CA ALA A 566 3.07 -15.00 -26.36
C ALA A 566 4.53 -14.75 -26.78
N ASP A 567 4.75 -13.62 -27.44
CA ASP A 567 6.03 -13.10 -27.85
C ASP A 567 6.26 -11.72 -27.19
N VAL A 568 7.51 -11.23 -27.18
CA VAL A 568 7.81 -9.84 -26.80
C VAL A 568 8.15 -9.04 -28.05
N ALA A 569 7.38 -7.98 -28.33
CA ALA A 569 7.77 -6.95 -29.29
C ALA A 569 8.51 -5.82 -28.58
N ALA A 570 9.67 -5.42 -29.09
CA ALA A 570 10.43 -4.28 -28.58
C ALA A 570 10.58 -3.21 -29.65
N LEU A 571 9.98 -2.03 -29.43
CA LEU A 571 10.30 -0.82 -30.17
C LEU A 571 11.64 -0.27 -29.64
N TYR A 572 12.68 -0.35 -30.46
CA TYR A 572 14.07 -0.02 -30.12
C TYR A 572 14.51 1.32 -30.74
N ASP A 573 15.15 2.16 -29.93
CA ASP A 573 15.77 3.43 -30.37
C ASP A 573 17.23 3.24 -30.80
N TYR A 574 17.50 3.49 -32.08
CA TYR A 574 18.84 3.52 -32.66
C TYR A 574 19.47 4.93 -32.63
N GLY A 575 18.77 5.92 -32.09
CA GLY A 575 19.17 7.32 -32.13
C GLY A 575 18.88 7.98 -33.48
N ALA A 576 19.14 9.28 -33.57
CA ALA A 576 18.90 10.08 -34.78
C ALA A 576 17.47 9.94 -35.37
N SER A 577 16.46 9.78 -34.49
CA SER A 577 15.08 9.49 -34.87
C SER A 577 14.94 8.28 -35.80
N THR A 578 15.70 7.22 -35.47
CA THR A 578 15.62 5.91 -36.11
C THR A 578 15.08 4.92 -35.09
N SER A 579 13.96 4.27 -35.41
CA SER A 579 13.35 3.25 -34.57
C SER A 579 13.26 1.93 -35.32
N GLY A 580 13.26 0.81 -34.60
CA GLY A 580 12.95 -0.50 -35.18
C GLY A 580 12.09 -1.35 -34.27
N ILE A 581 11.42 -2.35 -34.83
CA ILE A 581 10.63 -3.33 -34.06
C ILE A 581 11.36 -4.67 -34.10
N TRP A 582 11.68 -5.18 -32.91
CA TRP A 582 12.23 -6.51 -32.71
C TRP A 582 11.16 -7.43 -32.14
N ILE A 583 11.14 -8.68 -32.59
CA ILE A 583 10.34 -9.75 -32.02
C ILE A 583 11.27 -10.72 -31.31
N PHE A 584 10.94 -11.03 -30.06
CA PHE A 584 11.56 -12.05 -29.23
C PHE A 584 10.52 -13.16 -29.06
N PRO A 585 10.62 -14.25 -29.84
CA PRO A 585 9.59 -15.27 -29.83
C PRO A 585 9.47 -16.01 -28.50
N GLY A 586 8.27 -16.47 -28.19
CA GLY A 586 8.02 -17.47 -27.14
C GLY A 586 8.74 -18.79 -27.43
N THR A 587 8.96 -19.60 -26.40
CA THR A 587 9.65 -20.89 -26.51
C THR A 587 9.19 -21.89 -25.45
N ALA A 588 8.92 -23.12 -25.86
CA ALA A 588 8.45 -24.21 -24.98
C ALA A 588 9.53 -24.83 -24.07
N GLY A 589 10.64 -24.12 -23.84
CA GLY A 589 11.76 -24.60 -23.03
C GLY A 589 13.09 -23.95 -23.43
N GLY A 590 14.19 -24.32 -22.75
CA GLY A 590 15.51 -23.65 -22.75
C GLY A 590 16.27 -23.49 -24.09
N THR A 591 15.64 -23.72 -25.24
CA THR A 591 16.11 -23.22 -26.53
C THR A 591 15.78 -21.73 -26.65
N SER A 592 16.79 -20.89 -26.84
CA SER A 592 16.59 -19.46 -27.08
C SER A 592 16.31 -19.18 -28.56
N PRO A 593 15.07 -18.84 -28.95
CA PRO A 593 14.82 -18.37 -30.30
C PRO A 593 15.63 -17.08 -30.53
N THR A 594 16.29 -16.99 -31.67
CA THR A 594 17.07 -15.79 -32.03
C THR A 594 16.10 -14.64 -32.28
N PRO A 595 16.17 -13.54 -31.52
CA PRO A 595 15.34 -12.37 -31.79
C PRO A 595 15.66 -11.81 -33.16
N TYR A 596 14.66 -11.28 -33.84
CA TYR A 596 14.81 -10.72 -35.18
C TYR A 596 14.06 -9.41 -35.30
N ARG A 597 14.55 -8.55 -36.19
CA ARG A 597 13.93 -7.27 -36.50
C ARG A 597 12.93 -7.46 -37.65
N THR A 598 11.73 -6.90 -37.50
CA THR A 598 10.67 -6.93 -38.51
C THR A 598 10.48 -5.57 -39.18
N TRP A 599 11.04 -4.51 -38.58
CA TRP A 599 10.97 -3.17 -39.11
C TRP A 599 12.14 -2.29 -38.69
N LEU A 600 12.58 -1.44 -39.63
CA LEU A 600 13.49 -0.32 -39.36
C LEU A 600 12.98 0.93 -40.09
N SER A 601 12.79 2.04 -39.36
CA SER A 601 12.20 3.27 -39.91
C SER A 601 13.08 4.01 -40.91
N GLY A 602 14.39 3.74 -40.89
CA GLY A 602 15.40 4.63 -41.49
C GLY A 602 15.57 5.93 -40.69
N ALA A 603 16.62 6.68 -41.03
CA ALA A 603 16.99 7.91 -40.32
C ALA A 603 15.93 9.01 -40.47
N GLY A 604 15.55 9.63 -39.36
CA GLY A 604 14.51 10.68 -39.33
C GLY A 604 13.08 10.17 -39.57
N GLY A 605 12.89 8.86 -39.75
CA GLY A 605 11.60 8.29 -40.13
C GLY A 605 10.63 8.12 -38.96
N PHE A 606 11.13 7.84 -37.76
CA PHE A 606 10.27 7.60 -36.59
C PHE A 606 11.02 7.80 -35.27
N THR A 607 10.48 8.65 -34.41
CA THR A 607 11.11 9.00 -33.12
C THR A 607 10.54 8.16 -31.99
N TRP A 608 11.36 7.26 -31.44
CA TRP A 608 10.99 6.37 -30.35
C TRP A 608 10.39 7.09 -29.15
N SER A 609 10.98 8.20 -28.69
CA SER A 609 10.54 8.93 -27.49
C SER A 609 9.10 9.44 -27.60
N ASN A 610 8.65 9.73 -28.83
CA ASN A 610 7.34 10.29 -29.14
C ASN A 610 6.24 9.21 -29.28
N THR A 611 6.54 7.96 -28.90
CA THR A 611 5.65 6.82 -29.18
C THR A 611 5.19 6.14 -27.89
N LYS A 612 3.90 5.85 -27.75
CA LYS A 612 3.39 4.84 -26.81
C LYS A 612 3.15 3.54 -27.58
N VAL A 613 3.41 2.40 -26.93
CA VAL A 613 3.30 1.08 -27.55
C VAL A 613 2.23 0.28 -26.84
N SER A 614 1.41 -0.43 -27.60
CA SER A 614 0.46 -1.43 -27.12
C SER A 614 0.38 -2.58 -28.14
N ALA A 615 -0.30 -3.67 -27.81
CA ALA A 615 -0.44 -4.82 -28.70
C ALA A 615 -1.82 -5.47 -28.60
N GLY A 616 -2.25 -6.09 -29.69
CA GLY A 616 -3.53 -6.78 -29.83
C GLY A 616 -3.78 -7.10 -31.30
N ASP A 617 -4.70 -8.02 -31.61
CA ASP A 617 -5.06 -8.35 -33.00
C ASP A 617 -5.95 -7.25 -33.61
N PHE A 618 -5.37 -6.11 -33.97
CA PHE A 618 -6.12 -4.96 -34.51
C PHE A 618 -6.60 -5.24 -35.94
N THR A 619 -5.94 -6.13 -36.67
CA THR A 619 -6.30 -6.47 -38.05
C THR A 619 -7.38 -7.55 -38.16
N GLY A 620 -7.50 -8.41 -37.14
CA GLY A 620 -8.38 -9.58 -37.11
C GLY A 620 -7.80 -10.78 -37.85
N ASP A 621 -6.46 -10.87 -37.97
CA ASP A 621 -5.77 -11.93 -38.70
C ASP A 621 -5.36 -13.13 -37.84
N GLY A 622 -5.71 -13.09 -36.55
CA GLY A 622 -5.40 -14.11 -35.55
C GLY A 622 -4.01 -13.97 -34.93
N LYS A 623 -3.25 -12.93 -35.26
CA LYS A 623 -1.97 -12.60 -34.63
C LYS A 623 -2.08 -11.26 -33.90
N ALA A 624 -1.29 -11.10 -32.85
CA ALA A 624 -1.13 -9.79 -32.25
C ALA A 624 -0.39 -8.86 -33.22
N ASP A 625 -0.81 -7.60 -33.24
CA ASP A 625 -0.20 -6.49 -33.96
C ASP A 625 0.37 -5.48 -32.95
N VAL A 626 1.31 -4.63 -33.38
CA VAL A 626 1.88 -3.56 -32.55
C VAL A 626 1.19 -2.23 -32.88
N ALA A 627 0.54 -1.62 -31.90
CA ALA A 627 0.03 -0.26 -31.99
C ALA A 627 1.08 0.76 -31.53
N LEU A 628 1.37 1.75 -32.37
CA LEU A 628 2.28 2.85 -32.10
C LEU A 628 1.50 4.17 -32.10
N PHE A 629 1.21 4.69 -30.91
CA PHE A 629 0.54 5.98 -30.75
C PHE A 629 1.59 7.10 -30.68
N TYR A 630 1.67 7.88 -31.74
CA TYR A 630 2.79 8.76 -32.08
C TYR A 630 2.45 10.25 -31.89
N ASP A 631 3.37 11.00 -31.29
CA ASP A 631 3.32 12.45 -31.13
C ASP A 631 4.07 13.17 -32.27
N TYR A 632 3.34 13.91 -33.09
CA TYR A 632 3.89 14.79 -34.12
C TYR A 632 4.22 16.19 -33.59
N GLY A 633 3.95 16.47 -32.32
CA GLY A 633 4.03 17.81 -31.75
C GLY A 633 2.83 18.68 -32.13
N ALA A 634 2.81 19.92 -31.62
CA ALA A 634 1.73 20.89 -31.87
C ALA A 634 0.31 20.33 -31.61
N SER A 635 0.17 19.47 -30.59
CA SER A 635 -1.08 18.77 -30.27
C SER A 635 -1.64 17.96 -31.46
N THR A 636 -0.74 17.34 -32.22
CA THR A 636 -1.07 16.41 -33.31
C THR A 636 -0.61 15.01 -32.94
N SER A 637 -1.53 14.06 -32.93
CA SER A 637 -1.24 12.65 -32.64
C SER A 637 -1.64 11.77 -33.81
N GLY A 638 -0.98 10.62 -33.98
CA GLY A 638 -1.39 9.60 -34.93
C GLY A 638 -1.31 8.20 -34.34
N LEU A 639 -2.06 7.27 -34.94
CA LEU A 639 -2.01 5.86 -34.60
C LEU A 639 -1.49 5.09 -35.81
N TRP A 640 -0.47 4.28 -35.58
CA TRP A 640 0.11 3.38 -36.56
C TRP A 640 -0.02 1.94 -36.08
N ILE A 641 -0.30 1.02 -36.99
CA ILE A 641 -0.37 -0.43 -36.73
C ILE A 641 0.74 -1.12 -37.51
N ALA A 642 1.61 -1.85 -36.82
CA ALA A 642 2.58 -2.76 -37.43
C ALA A 642 2.08 -4.19 -37.24
N GLN A 643 1.74 -4.85 -38.34
CA GLN A 643 1.05 -6.14 -38.30
C GLN A 643 1.95 -7.25 -37.75
N GLY A 644 1.40 -8.16 -36.95
CA GLY A 644 2.07 -9.39 -36.55
C GLY A 644 2.44 -10.23 -37.76
N THR A 645 3.70 -10.65 -37.85
CA THR A 645 4.14 -11.57 -38.89
C THR A 645 5.14 -12.57 -38.32
N GLY A 646 5.09 -13.82 -38.78
CA GLY A 646 6.20 -14.78 -38.60
C GLY A 646 7.40 -14.54 -39.54
N ALA A 647 7.38 -13.46 -40.33
CA ALA A 647 8.43 -13.13 -41.30
C ALA A 647 9.54 -12.29 -40.64
N THR A 648 10.77 -12.43 -41.15
CA THR A 648 11.95 -11.70 -40.65
C THR A 648 12.44 -10.66 -41.67
N GLY A 649 13.09 -9.60 -41.18
CA GLY A 649 13.71 -8.56 -42.00
C GLY A 649 13.03 -7.19 -41.87
N ASP A 650 13.78 -6.13 -42.20
CA ASP A 650 13.43 -4.72 -41.88
C ASP A 650 12.19 -4.15 -42.59
N ALA A 651 11.58 -4.92 -43.49
CA ALA A 651 10.34 -4.55 -44.19
C ALA A 651 9.23 -5.61 -44.01
N ALA A 652 9.41 -6.57 -43.10
CA ALA A 652 8.44 -7.63 -42.86
C ALA A 652 7.13 -7.10 -42.24
N SER A 653 7.22 -6.10 -41.37
CA SER A 653 6.08 -5.47 -40.70
C SER A 653 6.18 -3.95 -40.71
N VAL A 654 6.01 -3.34 -41.90
CA VAL A 654 6.03 -1.87 -42.03
C VAL A 654 4.79 -1.28 -41.34
N PRO A 655 4.94 -0.41 -40.32
CA PRO A 655 3.82 0.24 -39.67
C PRO A 655 3.00 1.08 -40.65
N ARG A 656 1.68 0.97 -40.58
CA ARG A 656 0.73 1.72 -41.40
C ARG A 656 -0.05 2.69 -40.54
N ARG A 657 -0.11 3.97 -40.94
CA ARG A 657 -0.93 4.96 -40.24
C ARG A 657 -2.39 4.68 -40.55
N VAL A 658 -3.19 4.54 -39.49
CA VAL A 658 -4.63 4.28 -39.56
C VAL A 658 -5.45 5.47 -39.08
N TRP A 659 -4.80 6.40 -38.37
CA TRP A 659 -5.44 7.62 -37.88
C TRP A 659 -4.44 8.75 -37.66
N LEU A 660 -4.93 9.98 -37.87
CA LEU A 660 -4.24 11.23 -37.60
C LEU A 660 -5.25 12.26 -37.07
N SER A 661 -4.94 12.90 -35.94
CA SER A 661 -5.84 13.88 -35.31
C SER A 661 -5.98 15.19 -36.07
N GLY A 662 -4.97 15.53 -36.87
CA GLY A 662 -4.73 16.90 -37.34
C GLY A 662 -4.26 17.84 -36.22
N PRO A 663 -3.82 19.07 -36.57
CA PRO A 663 -3.32 20.06 -35.61
C PRO A 663 -4.34 20.45 -34.54
N GLY A 664 -3.92 20.42 -33.27
CA GLY A 664 -4.79 20.79 -32.14
C GLY A 664 -5.90 19.79 -31.83
N GLY A 665 -6.02 18.69 -32.57
CA GLY A 665 -7.12 17.74 -32.44
C GLY A 665 -6.98 16.78 -31.27
N PHE A 666 -5.75 16.36 -30.95
CA PHE A 666 -5.51 15.40 -29.87
C PHE A 666 -4.07 15.50 -29.35
N THR A 667 -3.92 15.79 -28.06
CA THR A 667 -2.60 15.95 -27.42
C THR A 667 -2.10 14.62 -26.86
N TRP A 668 -1.05 14.07 -27.46
CA TRP A 668 -0.47 12.79 -27.05
C TRP A 668 -0.11 12.73 -25.56
N ALA A 669 0.50 13.79 -25.01
CA ALA A 669 0.93 13.81 -23.61
C ALA A 669 -0.24 13.65 -22.61
N ASN A 670 -1.44 13.98 -23.04
CA ASN A 670 -2.65 13.93 -22.24
C ASN A 670 -3.42 12.61 -22.37
N SER A 671 -2.84 11.57 -22.97
CA SER A 671 -3.49 10.27 -23.11
C SER A 671 -2.82 9.17 -22.27
N LYS A 672 -3.60 8.20 -21.83
CA LYS A 672 -3.14 6.87 -21.40
C LYS A 672 -3.80 5.86 -22.33
N ILE A 673 -3.07 4.85 -22.82
CA ILE A 673 -3.61 3.88 -23.78
C ILE A 673 -3.55 2.45 -23.26
N THR A 674 -4.54 1.64 -23.65
CA THR A 674 -4.54 0.16 -23.54
C THR A 674 -5.15 -0.42 -24.82
N ALA A 675 -5.14 -1.75 -24.95
CA ALA A 675 -5.74 -2.45 -26.07
C ALA A 675 -6.54 -3.68 -25.63
N GLY A 676 -7.59 -3.99 -26.38
CA GLY A 676 -8.50 -5.11 -26.15
C GLY A 676 -9.70 -5.04 -27.09
N ASP A 677 -10.45 -6.12 -27.25
CA ASP A 677 -11.69 -6.10 -28.03
C ASP A 677 -12.81 -5.45 -27.21
N PHE A 678 -12.98 -4.14 -27.38
CA PHE A 678 -13.99 -3.35 -26.68
C PHE A 678 -15.30 -3.24 -27.47
N THR A 679 -15.28 -3.62 -28.75
CA THR A 679 -16.44 -3.56 -29.65
C THR A 679 -17.16 -4.89 -29.82
N GLY A 680 -16.52 -6.00 -29.45
CA GLY A 680 -17.02 -7.36 -29.61
C GLY A 680 -16.90 -7.89 -31.05
N ASP A 681 -16.08 -7.27 -31.89
CA ASP A 681 -15.93 -7.64 -33.31
C ASP A 681 -14.81 -8.65 -33.56
N ARG A 682 -14.17 -9.14 -32.49
CA ARG A 682 -13.00 -10.02 -32.46
C ARG A 682 -11.72 -9.39 -32.96
N LYS A 683 -11.67 -8.07 -33.10
CA LYS A 683 -10.44 -7.33 -33.28
C LYS A 683 -10.14 -6.60 -31.99
N ALA A 684 -8.86 -6.49 -31.66
CA ALA A 684 -8.46 -5.54 -30.65
C ALA A 684 -8.76 -4.12 -31.14
N ASP A 685 -9.10 -3.25 -30.20
CA ASP A 685 -9.23 -1.82 -30.35
C ASP A 685 -8.19 -1.13 -29.45
N VAL A 686 -7.79 0.10 -29.78
CA VAL A 686 -7.02 0.93 -28.84
C VAL A 686 -7.98 1.80 -28.05
N LEU A 687 -7.87 1.79 -26.73
CA LEU A 687 -8.64 2.65 -25.85
C LEU A 687 -7.72 3.74 -25.30
N ALA A 688 -8.14 5.00 -25.34
CA ALA A 688 -7.38 6.13 -24.81
C ALA A 688 -8.18 6.93 -23.78
N LEU A 689 -7.70 6.96 -22.54
CA LEU A 689 -8.18 7.87 -21.51
C LEU A 689 -7.46 9.22 -21.68
N TYR A 690 -8.23 10.23 -22.08
CA TYR A 690 -7.73 11.55 -22.50
C TYR A 690 -8.07 12.65 -21.48
N ASP A 691 -7.08 13.46 -21.12
CA ASP A 691 -7.23 14.68 -20.32
C ASP A 691 -7.39 15.91 -21.23
N TYR A 692 -8.52 16.60 -21.12
CA TYR A 692 -8.74 17.83 -21.87
C TYR A 692 -8.07 19.07 -21.22
N GLY A 693 -7.43 18.92 -20.06
CA GLY A 693 -6.76 20.01 -19.33
C GLY A 693 -7.74 20.97 -18.62
N THR A 694 -9.04 20.66 -18.63
CA THR A 694 -10.12 21.49 -18.07
C THR A 694 -10.84 20.79 -16.90
N ALA A 695 -10.12 19.95 -16.15
CA ALA A 695 -10.70 19.04 -15.15
C ALA A 695 -11.81 18.14 -15.74
N THR A 696 -11.69 17.81 -17.03
CA THR A 696 -12.56 16.87 -17.73
C THR A 696 -11.70 15.79 -18.38
N SER A 697 -12.19 14.56 -18.34
CA SER A 697 -11.56 13.40 -18.98
C SER A 697 -12.54 12.71 -19.89
N GLY A 698 -12.05 12.13 -20.98
CA GLY A 698 -12.88 11.33 -21.89
C GLY A 698 -12.20 10.03 -22.25
N LEU A 699 -13.00 9.01 -22.54
CA LEU A 699 -12.52 7.71 -22.99
C LEU A 699 -12.84 7.57 -24.47
N TRP A 700 -11.81 7.33 -25.28
CA TRP A 700 -11.90 7.21 -26.73
C TRP A 700 -11.54 5.81 -27.19
N THR A 701 -12.36 5.24 -28.06
CA THR A 701 -12.09 3.96 -28.72
C THR A 701 -11.59 4.23 -30.14
N PHE A 702 -10.50 3.57 -30.52
CA PHE A 702 -9.91 3.55 -31.86
C PHE A 702 -10.08 2.14 -32.42
N PRO A 703 -11.12 1.90 -33.25
CA PRO A 703 -11.45 0.56 -33.68
C PRO A 703 -10.35 -0.14 -34.47
N GLY A 704 -10.20 -1.45 -34.25
CA GLY A 704 -9.33 -2.30 -35.04
C GLY A 704 -9.62 -2.20 -36.55
N THR A 705 -8.58 -2.19 -37.38
CA THR A 705 -8.73 -2.15 -38.84
C THR A 705 -7.58 -2.80 -39.59
N ALA A 706 -7.94 -3.46 -40.69
CA ALA A 706 -6.98 -3.94 -41.69
C ALA A 706 -6.69 -2.89 -42.78
N ALA A 707 -7.47 -1.80 -42.82
CA ALA A 707 -7.33 -0.73 -43.80
C ALA A 707 -6.22 0.25 -43.38
N SER A 708 -5.52 0.80 -44.38
CA SER A 708 -4.51 1.83 -44.19
C SER A 708 -5.00 3.20 -44.66
N GLY A 709 -4.45 4.26 -44.06
CA GLY A 709 -4.77 5.65 -44.39
C GLY A 709 -5.36 6.41 -43.21
N ASP A 710 -5.29 7.74 -43.29
CA ASP A 710 -5.82 8.61 -42.25
C ASP A 710 -7.33 8.44 -42.14
N SER A 711 -7.81 8.15 -40.92
CA SER A 711 -9.22 7.90 -40.61
C SER A 711 -9.78 6.58 -41.16
N ALA A 712 -8.91 5.60 -41.43
CA ALA A 712 -9.35 4.23 -41.75
C ALA A 712 -10.24 3.63 -40.65
N SER A 713 -10.02 4.05 -39.40
CA SER A 713 -10.93 3.88 -38.26
C SER A 713 -11.12 5.21 -37.57
N ALA A 714 -12.27 5.86 -37.76
CA ALA A 714 -12.58 7.09 -37.03
C ALA A 714 -12.75 6.78 -35.54
N PRO A 715 -11.92 7.34 -34.64
CA PRO A 715 -12.12 7.13 -33.22
C PRO A 715 -13.37 7.85 -32.75
N TYR A 716 -14.01 7.29 -31.74
CA TYR A 716 -15.19 7.87 -31.13
C TYR A 716 -15.08 7.82 -29.62
N ARG A 717 -15.70 8.80 -28.97
CA ARG A 717 -15.70 8.92 -27.51
C ARG A 717 -16.84 8.10 -26.93
N VAL A 718 -16.52 7.20 -26.01
CA VAL A 718 -17.49 6.34 -25.32
C VAL A 718 -17.87 6.84 -23.94
N TRP A 719 -17.06 7.72 -23.33
CA TRP A 719 -17.34 8.29 -22.03
C TRP A 719 -16.75 9.70 -21.85
N LEU A 720 -17.37 10.50 -20.98
CA LEU A 720 -16.91 11.84 -20.58
C LEU A 720 -17.25 12.06 -19.10
N SER A 721 -16.27 12.50 -18.31
CA SER A 721 -16.41 12.65 -16.86
C SER A 721 -17.30 13.82 -16.40
N GLY A 722 -17.51 14.83 -17.25
CA GLY A 722 -17.95 16.15 -16.79
C GLY A 722 -16.85 16.88 -15.99
N ALA A 723 -17.07 18.17 -15.71
CA ALA A 723 -16.05 19.01 -15.06
C ALA A 723 -15.93 18.70 -13.56
N GLY A 724 -14.71 18.44 -13.09
CA GLY A 724 -14.42 18.16 -11.68
C GLY A 724 -14.89 16.80 -11.16
N GLY A 725 -15.52 15.98 -12.01
CA GLY A 725 -16.04 14.66 -11.64
C GLY A 725 -14.99 13.55 -11.63
N TRP A 726 -13.80 13.78 -12.21
CA TRP A 726 -12.74 12.78 -12.34
C TRP A 726 -11.35 13.42 -12.33
N ASP A 727 -10.41 12.85 -11.58
CA ASP A 727 -8.99 13.23 -11.63
C ASP A 727 -8.23 12.27 -12.53
N TRP A 728 -7.95 12.71 -13.76
CA TRP A 728 -7.19 11.94 -14.74
C TRP A 728 -5.82 11.49 -14.25
N LYS A 729 -5.15 12.31 -13.43
CA LYS A 729 -3.78 12.01 -12.95
C LYS A 729 -3.79 10.79 -12.04
N ARG A 730 -4.91 10.57 -11.33
CA ARG A 730 -5.11 9.44 -10.41
C ARG A 730 -5.68 8.20 -11.09
N GLY A 731 -6.36 8.34 -12.22
CA GLY A 731 -6.93 7.20 -12.94
C GLY A 731 -5.87 6.36 -13.68
N ALA A 732 -5.99 5.04 -13.63
CA ALA A 732 -5.25 4.12 -14.51
C ALA A 732 -6.16 3.64 -15.66
N ILE A 733 -5.54 3.10 -16.72
CA ILE A 733 -6.22 2.35 -17.76
C ILE A 733 -5.48 1.02 -17.88
N ALA A 734 -6.20 -0.10 -17.76
CA ALA A 734 -5.65 -1.45 -17.79
C ALA A 734 -6.50 -2.26 -18.77
#